data_AF-A0A8H2WT90-F1
#
_entry.id   AF-A0A8H2WT90-F1
#
_cell.length_a   1.000
_cell.length_b   1.000
_cell.length_c   1.000
_cell.angle_alpha   90.00
_cell.angle_beta   90.00
_cell.angle_gamma   90.00
#
_symmetry.space_group_name_H-M   'P 1'
#
loop_
_entity.id
_entity.type
_entity.pdbx_description
1 polymer ?
#
loop_
_entity_poly.entity_id
_entity_poly.type
_entity_poly.pdbx_seq_one_letter_code
_entity_poly.pdbx_strand_id
1 'polypeptide(L)'
;MRVVPVPVRSDNYAYLLIDEATKKAAAVDPFDVPKVQAQAEKEGVELTALITTHHHADHSGGNKEFHSIYPNAPVYGGSDNIPELTHPVKDGDTFSVGENIKVKCLATPCHTQDSICYYVQDTTQPDQKGVFTGDTLFLAGCGRFFEGTAPEMHEALSYLGTLPDETVVYNGHEYTKASLAFGAHIDPNAPGIDKLRKLAEESVTTGKSTIADEKQWNVFMRLDSDAVRAATKTQDDVEAMGNQSIAHAHRLSSFRSLRVISMADAAKQAALQHALHELKVALEHVFISRYMGVAGYALLIYDHILTFPAELELVWKADKRNTVTWLFFANRYIVPIILGIDLYDKGGLASHLSTNFCQVWFVIEGYLNVLSFAAVHALVAMRVNAVWGRRKWVSILLWTSGILYIVGTLAIISPGIFQVLSQVAPNPVFNVCFGTITTYFWAVWIPPIVFELIIFSLTIIKAVEHRHKNVKTPVAYTLYRDGFLYFVIIMMCSIFPLIVWLAGPPTLVAMPKYFTMAVVNVMGFRLVLNLRGLRGDRIMASSGGATSDDMNMEMSDIKGSRVVPNRSGFSPAPIHVRPAYTAQNSDLLVPAHETQQANPAIDVRWQNRQVAYADQQPFDRSSNIEKGYPPGFGPGRV
;
A
#
# COMPACT_ATOMS: atom_id res chain seq x y z
N MET A 1 -37.17 6.94 32.83
CA MET A 1 -36.27 6.58 31.72
C MET A 1 -36.32 7.72 30.71
N ARG A 2 -35.18 8.10 30.14
CA ARG A 2 -35.15 9.12 29.08
C ARG A 2 -34.29 8.65 27.91
N VAL A 3 -34.80 8.81 26.68
CA VAL A 3 -34.06 8.49 25.45
C VAL A 3 -33.75 9.77 24.71
N VAL A 4 -32.48 9.99 24.39
CA VAL A 4 -32.02 11.17 23.65
C VAL A 4 -31.46 10.70 22.30
N PRO A 5 -32.10 11.05 21.16
CA PRO A 5 -31.55 10.76 19.86
C PRO A 5 -30.35 11.67 19.57
N VAL A 6 -29.30 11.08 19.02
CA VAL A 6 -28.07 11.75 18.59
C VAL A 6 -27.97 11.53 17.08
N PRO A 7 -28.38 12.51 16.25
CA PRO A 7 -28.24 12.40 14.81
C PRO A 7 -26.76 12.26 14.44
N VAL A 8 -26.39 11.22 13.69
CA VAL A 8 -25.03 10.96 13.22
C VAL A 8 -25.04 10.72 11.71
N ARG A 9 -23.88 10.91 11.07
CA ARG A 9 -23.76 10.80 9.60
C ARG A 9 -24.79 11.71 8.88
N SER A 10 -25.29 11.28 7.73
CA SER A 10 -26.29 12.01 6.94
C SER A 10 -27.73 11.78 7.42
N ASP A 11 -28.02 10.58 7.94
CA ASP A 11 -29.39 10.14 8.25
C ASP A 11 -29.47 9.10 9.36
N ASN A 12 -28.39 8.71 10.04
CA ASN A 12 -28.43 7.71 11.10
C ASN A 12 -28.80 8.34 12.46
N TYR A 13 -29.37 7.54 13.35
CA TYR A 13 -29.55 7.89 14.76
C TYR A 13 -28.75 6.95 15.66
N ALA A 14 -27.87 7.52 16.48
CA ALA A 14 -27.42 6.90 17.71
C ALA A 14 -28.35 7.34 18.86
N TYR A 15 -28.33 6.65 20.00
CA TYR A 15 -29.16 7.01 21.15
C TYR A 15 -28.40 6.95 22.47
N LEU A 16 -28.77 7.84 23.38
CA LEU A 16 -28.51 7.68 24.80
C LEU A 16 -29.77 7.16 25.48
N LEU A 17 -29.69 5.96 26.06
CA LEU A 17 -30.71 5.40 26.94
C LEU A 17 -30.33 5.69 28.39
N ILE A 18 -31.04 6.62 29.03
CA ILE A 18 -30.66 7.20 30.32
C ILE A 18 -31.59 6.71 31.44
N ASP A 19 -30.99 6.10 32.45
CA ASP A 19 -31.60 5.95 33.78
C ASP A 19 -31.43 7.28 34.53
N GLU A 20 -32.51 8.05 34.61
CA GLU A 20 -32.46 9.41 35.17
C GLU A 20 -32.16 9.43 36.67
N ALA A 21 -32.52 8.36 37.39
CA ALA A 21 -32.33 8.25 38.83
C ALA A 21 -30.87 7.97 39.16
N THR A 22 -30.22 7.06 38.41
CA THR A 22 -28.81 6.69 38.67
C THR A 22 -27.81 7.52 37.86
N LYS A 23 -28.28 8.35 36.91
CA LYS A 23 -27.44 9.08 35.94
C LYS A 23 -26.52 8.18 35.11
N LYS A 24 -26.89 6.91 34.94
CA LYS A 24 -26.20 5.95 34.07
C LYS A 24 -26.90 5.88 32.73
N ALA A 25 -26.14 5.68 31.67
CA ALA A 25 -26.66 5.58 30.33
C ALA A 25 -26.01 4.45 29.54
N ALA A 26 -26.76 3.91 28.58
CA ALA A 26 -26.22 3.08 27.51
C ALA A 26 -26.22 3.85 26.19
N ALA A 27 -25.17 3.65 25.39
CA ALA A 27 -25.11 4.15 24.02
C ALA A 27 -25.63 3.09 23.06
N VAL A 28 -26.64 3.41 22.25
CA VAL A 28 -27.17 2.52 21.21
C VAL A 28 -26.63 2.96 19.85
N ASP A 29 -26.01 2.02 19.12
CA ASP A 29 -25.40 2.21 17.79
C ASP A 29 -24.51 3.47 17.67
N PRO A 30 -23.50 3.68 18.53
CA PRO A 30 -22.74 4.93 18.60
C PRO A 30 -21.67 5.02 17.51
N PHE A 31 -22.06 5.19 16.25
CA PHE A 31 -21.10 5.33 15.13
C PHE A 31 -20.08 6.45 15.34
N ASP A 32 -20.55 7.63 15.74
CA ASP A 32 -19.72 8.81 16.04
C ASP A 32 -19.57 8.94 17.57
N VAL A 33 -18.61 8.18 18.12
CA VAL A 33 -18.39 8.10 19.58
C VAL A 33 -18.11 9.48 20.21
N PRO A 34 -17.27 10.36 19.62
CA PRO A 34 -17.07 11.70 20.16
C PRO A 34 -18.35 12.52 20.28
N LYS A 35 -19.26 12.43 19.28
CA LYS A 35 -20.53 13.14 19.33
C LYS A 35 -21.48 12.58 20.39
N VAL A 36 -21.52 11.26 20.54
CA VAL A 36 -22.31 10.60 21.60
C VAL A 36 -21.77 10.96 22.98
N GLN A 37 -20.45 10.98 23.16
CA GLN A 37 -19.80 11.40 24.39
C GLN A 37 -20.12 12.86 24.73
N ALA A 38 -19.98 13.77 23.78
CA ALA A 38 -20.31 15.19 23.99
C ALA A 38 -21.78 15.39 24.38
N GLN A 39 -22.70 14.59 23.83
CA GLN A 39 -24.10 14.61 24.25
C GLN A 39 -24.26 14.03 25.67
N ALA A 40 -23.58 12.93 26.02
CA ALA A 40 -23.64 12.37 27.37
C ALA A 40 -23.11 13.35 28.44
N GLU A 41 -22.03 14.07 28.13
CA GLU A 41 -21.49 15.14 28.98
C GLU A 41 -22.50 16.28 29.16
N LYS A 42 -23.16 16.72 28.08
CA LYS A 42 -24.22 17.74 28.14
C LYS A 42 -25.42 17.31 28.99
N GLU A 43 -25.78 16.04 28.93
CA GLU A 43 -26.87 15.46 29.73
C GLU A 43 -26.45 15.16 31.18
N GLY A 44 -25.15 15.23 31.50
CA GLY A 44 -24.60 14.96 32.83
C GLY A 44 -24.74 13.49 33.24
N VAL A 45 -24.52 12.56 32.31
CA VAL A 45 -24.67 11.10 32.53
C VAL A 45 -23.39 10.33 32.25
N GLU A 46 -23.23 9.21 32.94
CA GLU A 46 -22.11 8.27 32.76
C GLU A 46 -22.49 7.19 31.74
N LEU A 47 -21.67 7.01 30.70
CA LEU A 47 -21.81 5.91 29.75
C LEU A 47 -21.30 4.61 30.37
N THR A 48 -22.19 3.63 30.51
CA THR A 48 -21.93 2.38 31.24
C THR A 48 -22.13 1.12 30.41
N ALA A 49 -22.70 1.23 29.21
CA ALA A 49 -22.91 0.09 28.31
C ALA A 49 -23.00 0.56 26.86
N LEU A 50 -22.68 -0.33 25.93
CA LEU A 50 -22.93 -0.18 24.50
C LEU A 50 -23.92 -1.26 24.05
N ILE A 51 -24.90 -0.85 23.24
CA ILE A 51 -25.90 -1.74 22.66
C ILE A 51 -25.81 -1.61 21.13
N THR A 52 -25.53 -2.71 20.44
CA THR A 52 -25.49 -2.75 18.98
C THR A 52 -26.68 -3.54 18.44
N THR A 53 -27.45 -2.95 17.53
CA THR A 53 -28.60 -3.60 16.90
C THR A 53 -28.18 -4.66 15.88
N HIS A 54 -27.16 -4.37 15.07
CA HIS A 54 -26.63 -5.30 14.07
C HIS A 54 -25.22 -4.90 13.60
N HIS A 55 -24.55 -5.80 12.87
CA HIS A 55 -23.13 -5.63 12.52
C HIS A 55 -22.82 -4.56 11.46
N HIS A 56 -23.78 -3.99 10.74
CA HIS A 56 -23.46 -3.02 9.69
C HIS A 56 -22.65 -1.84 10.24
N ALA A 57 -21.67 -1.40 9.45
CA ALA A 57 -20.64 -0.48 9.90
C ALA A 57 -21.17 0.90 10.31
N ASP A 58 -22.32 1.33 9.81
CA ASP A 58 -22.96 2.59 10.22
C ASP A 58 -23.69 2.52 11.56
N HIS A 59 -23.80 1.33 12.17
CA HIS A 59 -24.27 1.09 13.53
C HIS A 59 -23.14 0.65 14.46
N SER A 60 -22.36 -0.35 14.02
CA SER A 60 -21.31 -1.00 14.83
C SER A 60 -19.91 -0.36 14.69
N GLY A 61 -19.74 0.56 13.74
CA GLY A 61 -18.42 1.09 13.37
C GLY A 61 -17.70 1.86 14.48
N GLY A 62 -18.45 2.42 15.43
CA GLY A 62 -17.90 3.11 16.59
C GLY A 62 -17.52 2.19 17.77
N ASN A 63 -17.87 0.90 17.73
CA ASN A 63 -17.68 0.01 18.88
C ASN A 63 -16.23 -0.10 19.35
N LYS A 64 -15.27 -0.15 18.40
CA LYS A 64 -13.83 -0.20 18.71
C LYS A 64 -13.35 1.03 19.47
N GLU A 65 -13.79 2.20 19.02
CA GLU A 65 -13.45 3.46 19.67
C GLU A 65 -14.13 3.56 21.04
N PHE A 66 -15.42 3.18 21.14
CA PHE A 66 -16.13 3.15 22.40
C PHE A 66 -15.46 2.23 23.42
N HIS A 67 -15.11 1.01 23.03
CA HIS A 67 -14.45 0.05 23.92
C HIS A 67 -13.07 0.55 24.37
N SER A 68 -12.33 1.26 23.49
CA SER A 68 -11.06 1.88 23.87
C SER A 68 -11.21 2.96 24.95
N ILE A 69 -12.33 3.70 24.95
CA ILE A 69 -12.60 4.77 25.92
C ILE A 69 -13.23 4.18 27.20
N TYR A 70 -14.09 3.19 27.06
CA TYR A 70 -14.86 2.54 28.14
C TYR A 70 -14.56 1.02 28.18
N PRO A 71 -13.34 0.59 28.53
CA PRO A 71 -12.90 -0.82 28.41
C PRO A 71 -13.69 -1.79 29.30
N ASN A 72 -14.31 -1.30 30.37
CA ASN A 72 -15.10 -2.11 31.30
C ASN A 72 -16.61 -2.10 30.97
N ALA A 73 -17.05 -1.31 29.99
CA ALA A 73 -18.45 -1.27 29.62
C ALA A 73 -18.82 -2.50 28.78
N PRO A 74 -19.89 -3.24 29.12
CA PRO A 74 -20.39 -4.33 28.30
C PRO A 74 -20.82 -3.81 26.91
N VAL A 75 -20.54 -4.63 25.90
CA VAL A 75 -20.93 -4.44 24.50
C VAL A 75 -21.90 -5.57 24.17
N TYR A 76 -23.19 -5.22 24.08
CA TYR A 76 -24.28 -6.14 23.78
C TYR A 76 -24.55 -6.21 22.29
N GLY A 77 -24.83 -7.40 21.77
CA GLY A 77 -25.07 -7.62 20.34
C GLY A 77 -25.43 -9.08 19.99
N GLY A 78 -26.00 -9.29 18.81
CA GLY A 78 -26.55 -10.59 18.39
C GLY A 78 -25.55 -11.61 17.83
N SER A 79 -24.32 -11.21 17.47
CA SER A 79 -23.32 -12.12 16.89
C SER A 79 -21.88 -11.64 17.02
N ASP A 80 -20.93 -12.56 16.86
CA ASP A 80 -19.48 -12.29 16.86
C ASP A 80 -19.01 -11.38 15.70
N ASN A 81 -19.89 -11.05 14.74
CA ASN A 81 -19.59 -10.07 13.69
C ASN A 81 -19.57 -8.63 14.24
N ILE A 82 -20.15 -8.39 15.41
CA ILE A 82 -20.15 -7.09 16.08
C ILE A 82 -18.76 -6.83 16.68
N PRO A 83 -18.07 -5.74 16.30
CA PRO A 83 -16.74 -5.44 16.82
C PRO A 83 -16.76 -5.23 18.34
N GLU A 84 -15.73 -5.74 19.01
CA GLU A 84 -15.55 -5.67 20.48
C GLU A 84 -16.73 -6.21 21.29
N LEU A 85 -17.50 -7.15 20.73
CA LEU A 85 -18.58 -7.81 21.45
C LEU A 85 -18.04 -8.51 22.71
N THR A 86 -18.66 -8.23 23.85
CA THR A 86 -18.34 -8.88 25.12
C THR A 86 -19.52 -9.65 25.70
N HIS A 87 -20.74 -9.27 25.35
CA HIS A 87 -21.97 -9.84 25.87
C HIS A 87 -22.90 -10.23 24.72
N PRO A 88 -22.68 -11.40 24.08
CA PRO A 88 -23.60 -11.90 23.06
C PRO A 88 -24.99 -12.14 23.66
N VAL A 89 -26.03 -11.69 22.97
CA VAL A 89 -27.43 -11.83 23.37
C VAL A 89 -28.23 -12.58 22.31
N LYS A 90 -29.30 -13.25 22.76
CA LYS A 90 -30.25 -13.99 21.93
C LYS A 90 -31.68 -13.51 22.19
N ASP A 91 -32.64 -14.06 21.45
CA ASP A 91 -34.05 -13.78 21.70
C ASP A 91 -34.45 -14.11 23.14
N GLY A 92 -35.17 -13.18 23.77
CA GLY A 92 -35.68 -13.32 25.13
C GLY A 92 -34.67 -13.01 26.23
N ASP A 93 -33.38 -12.85 25.92
CA ASP A 93 -32.36 -12.47 26.91
C ASP A 93 -32.68 -11.10 27.50
N THR A 94 -32.33 -10.90 28.77
CA THR A 94 -32.59 -9.64 29.49
C THR A 94 -31.36 -9.12 30.21
N PHE A 95 -31.21 -7.80 30.22
CA PHE A 95 -30.21 -7.10 31.02
C PHE A 95 -30.76 -5.77 31.56
N SER A 96 -29.93 -5.03 32.29
CA SER A 96 -30.31 -3.73 32.85
C SER A 96 -29.34 -2.62 32.46
N VAL A 97 -29.89 -1.42 32.33
CA VAL A 97 -29.12 -0.17 32.22
C VAL A 97 -29.46 0.66 33.45
N GLY A 98 -28.44 1.02 34.23
CA GLY A 98 -28.66 1.56 35.57
C GLY A 98 -29.35 0.53 36.49
N GLU A 99 -30.20 1.01 37.38
CA GLU A 99 -30.96 0.17 38.32
C GLU A 99 -32.41 -0.04 37.88
N ASN A 100 -32.95 0.89 37.09
CA ASN A 100 -34.38 0.99 36.84
C ASN A 100 -34.80 0.65 35.40
N ILE A 101 -33.86 0.50 34.46
CA ILE A 101 -34.22 0.15 33.08
C ILE A 101 -33.97 -1.34 32.86
N LYS A 102 -35.04 -2.05 32.48
CA LYS A 102 -34.96 -3.43 32.00
C LYS A 102 -34.97 -3.44 30.49
N VAL A 103 -34.02 -4.17 29.91
CA VAL A 103 -33.90 -4.39 28.48
C VAL A 103 -34.20 -5.85 28.18
N LYS A 104 -35.10 -6.10 27.22
CA LYS A 104 -35.38 -7.42 26.65
C LYS A 104 -34.94 -7.42 25.19
N CYS A 105 -34.14 -8.42 24.84
CA CYS A 105 -33.64 -8.64 23.48
C CYS A 105 -34.69 -9.38 22.67
N LEU A 106 -35.00 -8.88 21.48
CA LEU A 106 -35.96 -9.45 20.55
C LEU A 106 -35.21 -9.76 19.25
N ALA A 107 -35.01 -11.03 18.93
CA ALA A 107 -34.33 -11.37 17.68
C ALA A 107 -35.24 -11.09 16.49
N THR A 108 -34.74 -10.35 15.52
CA THR A 108 -35.49 -9.93 14.33
C THR A 108 -34.65 -10.14 13.07
N PRO A 109 -34.23 -11.38 12.77
CA PRO A 109 -33.39 -11.66 11.61
C PRO A 109 -34.15 -11.31 10.33
N CYS A 110 -33.55 -10.50 9.46
CA CYS A 110 -33.95 -10.33 8.05
C CYS A 110 -33.04 -9.29 7.37
N HIS A 111 -32.98 -8.09 7.95
CA HIS A 111 -32.09 -7.04 7.44
C HIS A 111 -30.64 -7.52 7.48
N THR A 112 -30.23 -7.98 8.65
CA THR A 112 -29.12 -8.91 8.84
C THR A 112 -29.61 -10.11 9.64
N GLN A 113 -28.87 -11.21 9.60
CA GLN A 113 -29.19 -12.42 10.37
C GLN A 113 -28.91 -12.25 11.87
N ASP A 114 -28.10 -11.25 12.24
CA ASP A 114 -27.76 -10.93 13.63
C ASP A 114 -28.52 -9.74 14.22
N SER A 115 -29.58 -9.28 13.55
CA SER A 115 -30.40 -8.15 13.99
C SER A 115 -31.14 -8.46 15.30
N ILE A 116 -30.92 -7.62 16.32
CA ILE A 116 -31.62 -7.63 17.61
C ILE A 116 -32.29 -6.27 17.81
N CYS A 117 -33.61 -6.29 18.07
CA CYS A 117 -34.33 -5.14 18.61
C CYS A 117 -34.30 -5.18 20.15
N TYR A 118 -34.19 -4.01 20.79
CA TYR A 118 -34.09 -3.92 22.25
C TYR A 118 -35.32 -3.21 22.83
N TYR A 119 -36.24 -3.98 23.41
CA TYR A 119 -37.38 -3.45 24.14
C TYR A 119 -36.96 -3.02 25.54
N VAL A 120 -37.23 -1.77 25.90
CA VAL A 120 -36.81 -1.15 27.15
C VAL A 120 -38.02 -0.69 27.95
N GLN A 121 -37.98 -0.91 29.25
CA GLN A 121 -39.04 -0.51 30.18
C GLN A 121 -38.44 0.00 31.48
N ASP A 122 -38.99 1.12 31.97
CA ASP A 122 -38.68 1.63 33.29
C ASP A 122 -39.46 0.84 34.37
N THR A 123 -38.76 0.23 35.32
CA THR A 123 -39.38 -0.55 36.40
C THR A 123 -40.09 0.30 37.45
N THR A 124 -39.75 1.59 37.54
CA THR A 124 -40.38 2.56 38.46
C THR A 124 -41.57 3.26 37.80
N GLN A 125 -41.59 3.35 36.48
CA GLN A 125 -42.67 3.91 35.68
C GLN A 125 -43.01 2.96 34.52
N PRO A 126 -43.76 1.87 34.77
CA PRO A 126 -44.00 0.81 33.77
C PRO A 126 -44.64 1.25 32.45
N ASP A 127 -45.30 2.40 32.44
CA ASP A 127 -45.88 3.02 31.24
C ASP A 127 -44.80 3.64 30.33
N GLN A 128 -43.62 3.96 30.85
CA GLN A 128 -42.47 4.41 30.06
C GLN A 128 -41.75 3.20 29.46
N LYS A 129 -42.01 2.96 28.18
CA LYS A 129 -41.42 1.88 27.40
C LYS A 129 -41.13 2.29 25.96
N GLY A 130 -40.11 1.66 25.39
CA GLY A 130 -39.69 1.92 24.03
C GLY A 130 -39.01 0.70 23.40
N VAL A 131 -38.73 0.77 22.11
CA VAL A 131 -38.00 -0.27 21.40
C VAL A 131 -37.01 0.36 20.43
N PHE A 132 -35.74 -0.04 20.56
CA PHE A 132 -34.70 0.28 19.58
C PHE A 132 -34.74 -0.77 18.49
N THR A 133 -35.10 -0.37 17.27
CA THR A 133 -35.42 -1.31 16.19
C THR A 133 -34.31 -1.45 15.15
N GLY A 134 -33.24 -0.64 15.28
CA GLY A 134 -32.19 -0.55 14.27
C GLY A 134 -32.80 -0.41 12.88
N ASP A 135 -32.42 -1.32 12.00
CA ASP A 135 -32.87 -1.35 10.62
C ASP A 135 -33.97 -2.38 10.35
N THR A 136 -34.61 -2.93 11.38
CA THR A 136 -35.76 -3.84 11.19
C THR A 136 -37.03 -3.04 10.87
N LEU A 137 -37.44 -2.17 11.78
CA LEU A 137 -38.63 -1.31 11.66
C LEU A 137 -38.19 0.15 11.58
N PHE A 138 -38.62 0.85 10.53
CA PHE A 138 -38.51 2.30 10.42
C PHE A 138 -39.88 2.94 10.59
N LEU A 139 -39.89 4.25 10.85
CA LEU A 139 -41.12 5.02 10.83
C LEU A 139 -41.76 4.94 9.42
N ALA A 140 -42.94 4.33 9.34
CA ALA A 140 -43.69 4.01 8.13
C ALA A 140 -42.95 3.14 7.08
N GLY A 141 -41.91 2.41 7.48
CA GLY A 141 -41.14 1.54 6.58
C GLY A 141 -40.50 0.35 7.29
N CYS A 142 -39.66 -0.40 6.58
CA CYS A 142 -38.85 -1.50 7.13
C CYS A 142 -37.47 -1.55 6.47
N GLY A 143 -36.56 -2.32 7.06
CA GLY A 143 -35.26 -2.63 6.47
C GLY A 143 -35.33 -3.28 5.11
N ARG A 144 -34.27 -3.11 4.33
CA ARG A 144 -34.02 -3.95 3.15
C ARG A 144 -33.57 -5.33 3.59
N PHE A 145 -33.99 -6.37 2.87
CA PHE A 145 -33.70 -7.76 3.23
C PHE A 145 -32.35 -8.16 2.63
N PHE A 146 -31.24 -7.71 3.23
CA PHE A 146 -29.92 -8.00 2.67
C PHE A 146 -29.51 -9.44 2.90
N GLU A 147 -29.80 -9.99 4.07
CA GLU A 147 -29.39 -11.33 4.47
C GLU A 147 -30.56 -12.27 4.75
N GLY A 148 -31.79 -11.81 4.56
CA GLY A 148 -33.00 -12.57 4.84
C GLY A 148 -34.07 -12.42 3.76
N THR A 149 -35.27 -12.82 4.14
CA THR A 149 -36.38 -13.11 3.23
C THR A 149 -37.66 -12.43 3.68
N ALA A 150 -38.67 -12.40 2.80
CA ALA A 150 -39.97 -11.84 3.13
C ALA A 150 -40.70 -12.55 4.30
N PRO A 151 -40.67 -13.90 4.42
CA PRO A 151 -41.17 -14.59 5.61
C PRO A 151 -40.51 -14.09 6.91
N GLU A 152 -39.18 -13.94 6.89
CA GLU A 152 -38.41 -13.48 8.06
C GLU A 152 -38.78 -12.04 8.46
N MET A 153 -38.88 -11.10 7.50
CA MET A 153 -39.33 -9.73 7.85
C MET A 153 -40.78 -9.72 8.34
N HIS A 154 -41.65 -10.52 7.73
CA HIS A 154 -43.04 -10.62 8.16
C HIS A 154 -43.14 -11.14 9.60
N GLU A 155 -42.37 -12.18 9.95
CA GLU A 155 -42.27 -12.68 11.31
C GLU A 155 -41.70 -11.63 12.27
N ALA A 156 -40.61 -10.95 11.88
CA ALA A 156 -39.99 -9.90 12.69
C ALA A 156 -40.94 -8.74 13.00
N LEU A 157 -41.65 -8.20 11.99
CA LEU A 157 -42.60 -7.11 12.18
C LEU A 157 -43.87 -7.57 12.92
N SER A 158 -44.31 -8.81 12.69
CA SER A 158 -45.41 -9.41 13.48
C SER A 158 -45.02 -9.52 14.95
N TYR A 159 -43.79 -9.97 15.23
CA TYR A 159 -43.26 -10.09 16.58
C TYR A 159 -43.17 -8.72 17.26
N LEU A 160 -42.61 -7.71 16.60
CA LEU A 160 -42.62 -6.33 17.09
C LEU A 160 -44.06 -5.78 17.27
N GLY A 161 -45.00 -6.18 16.42
CA GLY A 161 -46.41 -5.85 16.52
C GLY A 161 -47.11 -6.43 17.76
N THR A 162 -46.53 -7.44 18.42
CA THR A 162 -47.07 -7.97 19.70
C THR A 162 -46.71 -7.12 20.92
N LEU A 163 -45.79 -6.15 20.78
CA LEU A 163 -45.45 -5.23 21.85
C LEU A 163 -46.64 -4.34 22.22
N PRO A 164 -46.69 -3.80 23.47
CA PRO A 164 -47.73 -2.86 23.88
C PRO A 164 -47.84 -1.68 22.91
N ASP A 165 -49.07 -1.28 22.62
CA ASP A 165 -49.42 -0.29 21.59
C ASP A 165 -48.79 1.09 21.83
N GLU A 166 -48.59 1.45 23.09
CA GLU A 166 -47.97 2.70 23.55
C GLU A 166 -46.42 2.66 23.54
N THR A 167 -45.80 1.55 23.13
CA THR A 167 -44.33 1.42 23.03
C THR A 167 -43.77 2.37 21.99
N VAL A 168 -42.89 3.28 22.41
CA VAL A 168 -42.24 4.27 21.53
C VAL A 168 -41.19 3.61 20.64
N VAL A 169 -41.17 3.94 19.35
CA VAL A 169 -40.24 3.37 18.37
C VAL A 169 -39.01 4.27 18.17
N TYR A 170 -37.82 3.68 18.27
CA TYR A 170 -36.53 4.34 18.04
C TYR A 170 -35.75 3.61 16.94
N ASN A 171 -35.80 4.14 15.72
CA ASN A 171 -35.31 3.45 14.51
C ASN A 171 -33.93 3.94 14.02
N GLY A 172 -33.25 3.16 13.18
CA GLY A 172 -31.86 3.42 12.79
C GLY A 172 -31.62 4.67 11.94
N HIS A 173 -32.59 5.06 11.09
CA HIS A 173 -32.41 6.12 10.09
C HIS A 173 -33.60 7.10 9.95
N GLU A 174 -33.32 8.34 9.55
CA GLU A 174 -34.30 9.37 9.22
C GLU A 174 -34.86 9.21 7.78
N TYR A 175 -35.58 8.11 7.56
CA TYR A 175 -36.24 7.77 6.28
C TYR A 175 -37.72 8.15 6.20
N THR A 176 -38.27 8.78 7.23
CA THR A 176 -39.70 9.02 7.41
C THR A 176 -40.36 9.69 6.22
N LYS A 177 -39.75 10.71 5.59
CA LYS A 177 -40.30 11.37 4.39
C LYS A 177 -40.40 10.41 3.19
N ALA A 178 -39.37 9.60 2.98
CA ALA A 178 -39.33 8.67 1.85
C ALA A 178 -40.32 7.52 2.07
N SER A 179 -40.38 7.02 3.30
CA SER A 179 -41.32 5.99 3.76
C SER A 179 -42.77 6.45 3.67
N LEU A 180 -43.09 7.64 4.18
CA LEU A 180 -44.41 8.27 4.01
C LEU A 180 -44.79 8.36 2.53
N ALA A 181 -43.89 8.86 1.69
CA ALA A 181 -44.22 9.04 0.30
C ALA A 181 -44.40 7.70 -0.46
N PHE A 182 -43.79 6.61 0.01
CA PHE A 182 -44.05 5.25 -0.48
C PHE A 182 -45.40 4.73 0.04
N GLY A 183 -45.60 4.77 1.36
CA GLY A 183 -46.83 4.32 2.00
C GLY A 183 -48.07 5.05 1.46
N ALA A 184 -47.99 6.38 1.30
CA ALA A 184 -49.07 7.19 0.73
C ALA A 184 -49.34 6.93 -0.76
N HIS A 185 -48.40 6.32 -1.48
CA HIS A 185 -48.66 5.86 -2.85
C HIS A 185 -49.49 4.57 -2.86
N ILE A 186 -49.35 3.73 -1.84
CA ILE A 186 -50.07 2.46 -1.69
C ILE A 186 -51.42 2.66 -1.00
N ASP A 187 -51.43 3.29 0.18
CA ASP A 187 -52.61 3.58 0.97
C ASP A 187 -52.64 5.09 1.33
N PRO A 188 -53.15 5.96 0.44
CA PRO A 188 -53.21 7.40 0.68
C PRO A 188 -54.14 7.81 1.83
N ASN A 189 -55.02 6.89 2.26
CA ASN A 189 -56.06 7.08 3.27
C ASN A 189 -55.83 6.21 4.51
N ALA A 190 -54.59 5.74 4.74
CA ALA A 190 -54.27 4.96 5.93
C ALA A 190 -54.72 5.73 7.20
N PRO A 191 -55.34 5.08 8.21
CA PRO A 191 -55.98 5.75 9.35
C PRO A 191 -55.13 6.81 10.06
N GLY A 192 -53.81 6.60 10.15
CA GLY A 192 -52.88 7.52 10.80
C GLY A 192 -52.12 8.47 9.86
N ILE A 193 -52.41 8.48 8.56
CA ILE A 193 -51.57 9.14 7.54
C ILE A 193 -51.38 10.65 7.77
N ASP A 194 -52.39 11.34 8.30
CA ASP A 194 -52.30 12.78 8.56
C ASP A 194 -51.39 13.11 9.75
N LYS A 195 -51.35 12.23 10.76
CA LYS A 195 -50.38 12.32 11.84
C LYS A 195 -48.97 12.08 11.29
N LEU A 196 -48.80 11.07 10.43
CA LEU A 196 -47.51 10.80 9.79
C LEU A 196 -47.05 11.96 8.89
N ARG A 197 -47.94 12.60 8.12
CA ARG A 197 -47.63 13.77 7.28
C ARG A 197 -47.07 14.92 8.11
N LYS A 198 -47.72 15.24 9.23
CA LYS A 198 -47.24 16.27 10.17
C LYS A 198 -45.90 15.90 10.77
N LEU A 199 -45.75 14.67 11.23
CA LEU A 199 -44.49 14.19 11.81
C LEU A 199 -43.34 14.26 10.79
N ALA A 200 -43.61 13.91 9.54
CA ALA A 200 -42.62 13.93 8.48
C ALA A 200 -42.10 15.35 8.16
N GLU A 201 -42.76 16.42 8.60
CA GLU A 201 -42.26 17.80 8.44
C GLU A 201 -41.10 18.13 9.40
N GLU A 202 -40.96 17.36 10.48
CA GLU A 202 -39.93 17.58 11.50
C GLU A 202 -38.53 17.16 11.04
N SER A 203 -37.49 17.70 11.70
CA SER A 203 -36.09 17.39 11.40
C SER A 203 -35.59 16.11 12.08
N VAL A 204 -36.23 15.71 13.19
CA VAL A 204 -35.95 14.48 13.92
C VAL A 204 -37.28 13.81 14.25
N THR A 205 -37.55 12.67 13.62
CA THR A 205 -38.85 11.99 13.74
C THR A 205 -38.83 10.75 14.63
N THR A 206 -37.66 10.15 14.86
CA THR A 206 -37.51 9.01 15.79
C THR A 206 -37.99 9.36 17.20
N GLY A 207 -38.56 8.39 17.90
CA GLY A 207 -39.10 8.57 19.25
C GLY A 207 -40.43 9.33 19.33
N LYS A 208 -41.09 9.58 18.18
CA LYS A 208 -42.37 10.31 18.09
C LYS A 208 -43.52 9.48 17.53
N SER A 209 -43.28 8.21 17.23
CA SER A 209 -44.32 7.22 16.93
C SER A 209 -44.28 6.07 17.93
N THR A 210 -45.40 5.35 18.02
CA THR A 210 -45.51 4.12 18.80
C THR A 210 -45.83 2.92 17.91
N ILE A 211 -45.80 1.71 18.49
CA ILE A 211 -46.25 0.49 17.79
C ILE A 211 -47.70 0.62 17.29
N ALA A 212 -48.60 1.26 18.05
CA ALA A 212 -49.97 1.54 17.61
C ALA A 212 -50.01 2.43 16.37
N ASP A 213 -49.15 3.45 16.33
CA ASP A 213 -49.07 4.35 15.19
C ASP A 213 -48.58 3.61 13.92
N GLU A 214 -47.53 2.78 14.05
CA GLU A 214 -47.01 2.00 12.92
C GLU A 214 -48.07 1.01 12.38
N LYS A 215 -48.86 0.37 13.24
CA LYS A 215 -50.02 -0.46 12.82
C LYS A 215 -51.08 0.34 12.03
N GLN A 216 -51.14 1.67 12.19
CA GLN A 216 -52.11 2.51 11.50
C GLN A 216 -51.62 3.04 10.14
N TRP A 217 -50.32 3.22 9.92
CA TRP A 217 -49.81 3.83 8.68
C TRP A 217 -48.74 3.04 7.94
N ASN A 218 -48.07 2.08 8.59
CA ASN A 218 -46.95 1.37 8.00
C ASN A 218 -47.48 0.24 7.12
N VAL A 219 -47.31 0.37 5.82
CA VAL A 219 -47.81 -0.59 4.81
C VAL A 219 -47.18 -1.98 4.96
N PHE A 220 -46.02 -2.09 5.62
CA PHE A 220 -45.40 -3.37 5.95
C PHE A 220 -46.00 -4.06 7.19
N MET A 221 -46.73 -3.32 8.04
CA MET A 221 -47.47 -3.84 9.19
C MET A 221 -48.98 -3.97 8.92
N ARG A 222 -49.42 -3.69 7.68
CA ARG A 222 -50.82 -3.66 7.24
C ARG A 222 -51.03 -4.49 5.97
N LEU A 223 -50.35 -5.62 5.89
CA LEU A 223 -50.34 -6.50 4.71
C LEU A 223 -51.72 -7.05 4.35
N ASP A 224 -52.59 -7.16 5.37
CA ASP A 224 -53.97 -7.59 5.26
C ASP A 224 -54.93 -6.51 4.76
N SER A 225 -54.48 -5.25 4.65
CA SER A 225 -55.33 -4.16 4.18
C SER A 225 -55.67 -4.26 2.69
N ASP A 226 -56.90 -3.89 2.34
CA ASP A 226 -57.38 -3.90 0.95
C ASP A 226 -56.47 -3.09 0.01
N ALA A 227 -55.94 -1.96 0.48
CA ALA A 227 -55.04 -1.09 -0.27
C ALA A 227 -53.71 -1.79 -0.61
N VAL A 228 -53.09 -2.47 0.38
CA VAL A 228 -51.84 -3.21 0.16
C VAL A 228 -52.08 -4.38 -0.77
N ARG A 229 -53.12 -5.19 -0.55
CA ARG A 229 -53.46 -6.34 -1.40
C ARG A 229 -53.75 -5.94 -2.86
N ALA A 230 -54.43 -4.82 -3.06
CA ALA A 230 -54.68 -4.27 -4.39
C ALA A 230 -53.38 -3.81 -5.08
N ALA A 231 -52.47 -3.16 -4.34
CA ALA A 231 -51.19 -2.69 -4.87
C ALA A 231 -50.22 -3.84 -5.20
N THR A 232 -50.16 -4.88 -4.36
CA THR A 232 -49.26 -6.03 -4.53
C THR A 232 -49.85 -7.13 -5.40
N LYS A 233 -51.17 -7.09 -5.67
CA LYS A 233 -51.92 -8.08 -6.46
C LYS A 233 -51.87 -9.49 -5.88
N THR A 234 -51.76 -9.62 -4.57
CA THR A 234 -51.76 -10.90 -3.87
C THR A 234 -52.58 -10.82 -2.58
N GLN A 235 -53.08 -11.99 -2.15
CA GLN A 235 -53.76 -12.17 -0.85
C GLN A 235 -52.84 -12.83 0.18
N ASP A 236 -51.65 -13.25 -0.23
CA ASP A 236 -50.64 -13.83 0.65
C ASP A 236 -49.75 -12.73 1.22
N ASP A 237 -49.72 -12.61 2.55
CA ASP A 237 -49.03 -11.52 3.24
C ASP A 237 -47.51 -11.60 3.03
N VAL A 238 -46.94 -12.80 2.91
CA VAL A 238 -45.50 -13.01 2.67
C VAL A 238 -45.11 -12.55 1.26
N GLU A 239 -45.90 -12.90 0.26
CA GLU A 239 -45.72 -12.41 -1.11
C GLU A 239 -45.91 -10.88 -1.18
N ALA A 240 -46.91 -10.34 -0.47
CA ALA A 240 -47.12 -8.89 -0.36
C ALA A 240 -45.91 -8.17 0.26
N MET A 241 -45.31 -8.75 1.32
CA MET A 241 -44.09 -8.25 1.95
C MET A 241 -42.93 -8.19 0.94
N GLY A 242 -42.70 -9.27 0.19
CA GLY A 242 -41.64 -9.34 -0.82
C GLY A 242 -41.82 -8.32 -1.95
N ASN A 243 -43.04 -8.21 -2.48
CA ASN A 243 -43.36 -7.27 -3.56
C ASN A 243 -43.18 -5.80 -3.14
N GLN A 244 -43.58 -5.47 -1.91
CA GLN A 244 -43.40 -4.12 -1.37
C GLN A 244 -41.94 -3.79 -1.09
N SER A 245 -41.13 -4.73 -0.58
CA SER A 245 -39.75 -4.45 -0.20
C SER A 245 -38.89 -4.04 -1.41
N ILE A 246 -39.09 -4.70 -2.55
CA ILE A 246 -38.40 -4.37 -3.81
C ILE A 246 -38.77 -2.94 -4.24
N ALA A 247 -40.05 -2.61 -4.26
CA ALA A 247 -40.53 -1.28 -4.68
C ALA A 247 -40.07 -0.17 -3.71
N HIS A 248 -40.09 -0.44 -2.40
CA HIS A 248 -39.63 0.48 -1.37
C HIS A 248 -38.13 0.74 -1.45
N ALA A 249 -37.32 -0.30 -1.67
CA ALA A 249 -35.86 -0.18 -1.81
C ALA A 249 -35.47 0.73 -2.99
N HIS A 250 -36.16 0.60 -4.13
CA HIS A 250 -35.98 1.51 -5.27
C HIS A 250 -36.32 2.97 -4.92
N ARG A 251 -37.32 3.19 -4.06
CA ARG A 251 -37.74 4.54 -3.68
C ARG A 251 -36.83 5.18 -2.62
N LEU A 252 -36.37 4.40 -1.64
CA LEU A 252 -35.36 4.84 -0.67
C LEU A 252 -34.05 5.25 -1.37
N SER A 253 -33.60 4.46 -2.34
CA SER A 253 -32.41 4.80 -3.14
C SER A 253 -32.60 6.06 -4.00
N SER A 254 -33.78 6.26 -4.60
CA SER A 254 -34.11 7.48 -5.34
C SER A 254 -34.21 8.73 -4.44
N PHE A 255 -34.70 8.60 -3.19
CA PHE A 255 -34.75 9.71 -2.23
C PHE A 255 -33.38 10.04 -1.64
N ARG A 256 -32.50 9.04 -1.47
CA ARG A 256 -31.09 9.26 -1.08
C ARG A 256 -30.36 10.10 -2.15
N SER A 257 -30.67 9.90 -3.43
CA SER A 257 -30.20 10.78 -4.51
C SER A 257 -30.77 12.21 -4.48
N LEU A 258 -31.94 12.44 -3.87
CA LEU A 258 -32.60 13.75 -3.81
C LEU A 258 -32.24 14.57 -2.55
N ARG A 259 -31.93 13.93 -1.42
CA ARG A 259 -31.53 14.61 -0.16
C ARG A 259 -30.02 14.88 -0.05
N VAL A 260 -29.19 14.19 -0.84
CA VAL A 260 -27.73 14.39 -0.86
C VAL A 260 -27.36 15.45 -1.91
N ILE A 261 -27.95 16.65 -1.84
CA ILE A 261 -27.48 17.79 -2.63
C ILE A 261 -27.60 19.10 -1.83
N SER A 262 -26.62 19.34 -0.95
CA SER A 262 -25.75 20.48 -1.19
C SER A 262 -24.68 19.95 -2.15
N MET A 263 -24.72 20.33 -3.44
CA MET A 263 -23.70 19.91 -4.41
C MET A 263 -22.30 20.26 -3.92
N ALA A 264 -22.18 21.29 -3.08
CA ALA A 264 -20.93 21.70 -2.47
C ALA A 264 -20.41 20.71 -1.43
N ASP A 265 -21.27 20.12 -0.58
CA ASP A 265 -20.81 19.27 0.53
C ASP A 265 -20.64 17.80 0.14
N ALA A 266 -21.48 17.28 -0.78
CA ALA A 266 -21.28 15.94 -1.34
C ALA A 266 -20.05 15.88 -2.27
N ALA A 267 -19.84 16.91 -3.10
CA ALA A 267 -18.62 17.03 -3.88
C ALA A 267 -17.40 17.26 -2.97
N LYS A 268 -17.51 18.04 -1.89
CA LYS A 268 -16.42 18.18 -0.90
C LYS A 268 -16.16 16.88 -0.15
N GLN A 269 -17.16 16.09 0.21
CA GLN A 269 -16.97 14.88 0.98
C GLN A 269 -16.50 13.72 0.10
N ALA A 270 -16.98 13.61 -1.14
CA ALA A 270 -16.43 12.71 -2.14
C ALA A 270 -15.02 13.15 -2.56
N ALA A 271 -14.77 14.45 -2.75
CA ALA A 271 -13.42 14.97 -3.00
C ALA A 271 -12.52 14.81 -1.78
N LEU A 272 -13.04 14.88 -0.56
CA LEU A 272 -12.29 14.66 0.67
C LEU A 272 -11.97 13.17 0.83
N GLN A 273 -12.92 12.27 0.60
CA GLN A 273 -12.67 10.82 0.63
C GLN A 273 -11.74 10.39 -0.50
N HIS A 274 -11.90 10.94 -1.69
CA HIS A 274 -10.99 10.75 -2.80
C HIS A 274 -9.61 11.32 -2.47
N ALA A 275 -9.52 12.54 -1.92
CA ALA A 275 -8.26 13.14 -1.48
C ALA A 275 -7.63 12.35 -0.32
N LEU A 276 -8.41 11.77 0.59
CA LEU A 276 -7.92 10.94 1.69
C LEU A 276 -7.41 9.60 1.17
N HIS A 277 -8.08 9.03 0.17
CA HIS A 277 -7.65 7.81 -0.52
C HIS A 277 -6.36 8.05 -1.31
N GLU A 278 -6.31 9.11 -2.13
CA GLU A 278 -5.11 9.55 -2.83
C GLU A 278 -3.97 9.86 -1.86
N LEU A 279 -4.27 10.49 -0.71
CA LEU A 279 -3.29 10.76 0.34
C LEU A 279 -2.78 9.45 0.96
N LYS A 280 -3.66 8.48 1.24
CA LYS A 280 -3.28 7.16 1.78
C LYS A 280 -2.38 6.40 0.80
N VAL A 281 -2.76 6.35 -0.48
CA VAL A 281 -1.98 5.72 -1.54
C VAL A 281 -0.63 6.42 -1.71
N ALA A 282 -0.60 7.76 -1.71
CA ALA A 282 0.64 8.53 -1.74
C ALA A 282 1.53 8.27 -0.51
N LEU A 283 0.93 8.12 0.68
CA LEU A 283 1.63 7.78 1.92
C LEU A 283 2.31 6.40 1.80
N GLU A 284 1.59 5.40 1.31
CA GLU A 284 2.11 4.06 1.05
C GLU A 284 3.28 4.10 0.03
N HIS A 285 3.15 4.86 -1.06
CA HIS A 285 4.22 5.03 -2.05
C HIS A 285 5.47 5.71 -1.49
N VAL A 286 5.29 6.72 -0.62
CA VAL A 286 6.39 7.38 0.09
C VAL A 286 7.10 6.38 1.00
N PHE A 287 6.37 5.55 1.75
CA PHE A 287 6.97 4.52 2.60
C PHE A 287 7.76 3.48 1.79
N ILE A 288 7.22 3.00 0.67
CA ILE A 288 7.93 2.07 -0.23
C ILE A 288 9.24 2.70 -0.73
N SER A 289 9.20 3.97 -1.13
CA SER A 289 10.38 4.72 -1.57
C SER A 289 11.44 4.84 -0.45
N ARG A 290 11.00 5.03 0.81
CA ARG A 290 11.89 5.06 1.99
C ARG A 290 12.58 3.73 2.23
N TYR A 291 11.83 2.62 2.21
CA TYR A 291 12.41 1.28 2.39
C TYR A 291 13.45 0.96 1.32
N MET A 292 13.17 1.30 0.07
CA MET A 292 14.13 1.14 -1.03
C MET A 292 15.39 2.00 -0.86
N GLY A 293 15.22 3.24 -0.40
CA GLY A 293 16.34 4.13 -0.07
C GLY A 293 17.24 3.55 1.03
N VAL A 294 16.65 3.07 2.13
CA VAL A 294 17.37 2.41 3.23
C VAL A 294 18.08 1.15 2.72
N ALA A 295 17.40 0.31 1.94
CA ALA A 295 17.99 -0.91 1.40
C ALA A 295 19.18 -0.63 0.47
N GLY A 296 19.04 0.35 -0.43
CA GLY A 296 20.13 0.79 -1.32
C GLY A 296 21.32 1.36 -0.55
N TYR A 297 21.06 2.19 0.46
CA TYR A 297 22.11 2.76 1.30
C TYR A 297 22.82 1.68 2.13
N ALA A 298 22.07 0.76 2.75
CA ALA A 298 22.63 -0.37 3.49
C ALA A 298 23.52 -1.24 2.61
N LEU A 299 23.07 -1.54 1.37
CA LEU A 299 23.87 -2.28 0.39
C LEU A 299 25.18 -1.55 0.07
N LEU A 300 25.13 -0.24 -0.16
CA LEU A 300 26.31 0.56 -0.48
C LEU A 300 27.32 0.59 0.67
N ILE A 301 26.87 0.83 1.90
CA ILE A 301 27.72 0.85 3.09
C ILE A 301 28.29 -0.55 3.39
N TYR A 302 27.47 -1.58 3.25
CA TYR A 302 27.91 -2.96 3.43
C TYR A 302 29.02 -3.33 2.43
N ASP A 303 28.85 -3.00 1.15
CA ASP A 303 29.90 -3.17 0.15
C ASP A 303 31.14 -2.32 0.48
N HIS A 304 30.93 -1.12 1.02
CA HIS A 304 32.03 -0.25 1.42
C HIS A 304 32.95 -0.92 2.44
N ILE A 305 32.34 -1.47 3.49
CA ILE A 305 33.03 -2.19 4.56
C ILE A 305 33.71 -3.45 4.02
N LEU A 306 32.98 -4.24 3.24
CA LEU A 306 33.47 -5.52 2.72
C LEU A 306 34.74 -5.35 1.85
N THR A 307 34.77 -4.31 1.01
CA THR A 307 35.88 -4.13 0.06
C THR A 307 36.93 -3.13 0.51
N PHE A 308 36.80 -2.56 1.72
CA PHE A 308 37.76 -1.59 2.26
C PHE A 308 39.20 -2.15 2.38
N PRO A 309 39.44 -3.39 2.85
CA PRO A 309 40.80 -3.94 2.90
C PRO A 309 41.45 -4.01 1.51
N ALA A 310 40.72 -4.50 0.51
CA ALA A 310 41.18 -4.55 -0.87
C ALA A 310 41.41 -3.14 -1.46
N GLU A 311 40.62 -2.15 -1.05
CA GLU A 311 40.80 -0.76 -1.43
C GLU A 311 42.13 -0.20 -0.93
N LEU A 312 42.46 -0.40 0.36
CA LEU A 312 43.72 0.04 0.96
C LEU A 312 44.93 -0.53 0.23
N GLU A 313 44.87 -1.78 -0.18
CA GLU A 313 45.99 -2.44 -0.87
C GLU A 313 46.10 -2.03 -2.34
N LEU A 314 44.99 -1.98 -3.06
CA LEU A 314 44.97 -1.86 -4.52
C LEU A 314 44.80 -0.42 -5.02
N VAL A 315 44.26 0.48 -4.19
CA VAL A 315 43.91 1.84 -4.59
C VAL A 315 44.71 2.89 -3.84
N TRP A 316 44.80 2.80 -2.51
CA TRP A 316 45.52 3.80 -1.71
C TRP A 316 47.03 3.80 -1.94
N LYS A 317 47.61 2.62 -2.18
CA LYS A 317 49.03 2.44 -2.53
C LYS A 317 49.33 2.71 -4.02
N ALA A 318 48.31 2.89 -4.85
CA ALA A 318 48.50 3.12 -6.29
C ALA A 318 48.94 4.57 -6.58
N ASP A 319 49.54 4.77 -7.75
CA ASP A 319 49.98 6.10 -8.20
C ASP A 319 48.80 7.10 -8.25
N LYS A 320 48.94 8.18 -7.48
CA LYS A 320 47.97 9.29 -7.37
C LYS A 320 47.92 10.18 -8.60
N ARG A 321 48.79 9.98 -9.60
CA ARG A 321 48.72 10.65 -10.90
C ARG A 321 47.69 10.02 -11.86
N ASN A 322 47.14 8.85 -11.52
CA ASN A 322 46.19 8.14 -12.35
C ASN A 322 44.76 8.68 -12.17
N THR A 323 44.15 9.17 -13.25
CA THR A 323 42.76 9.67 -13.30
C THR A 323 41.75 8.65 -12.77
N VAL A 324 41.97 7.35 -13.00
CA VAL A 324 41.10 6.27 -12.49
C VAL A 324 41.05 6.26 -10.96
N THR A 325 42.16 6.56 -10.29
CA THR A 325 42.24 6.59 -8.82
C THR A 325 41.42 7.75 -8.25
N TRP A 326 41.50 8.94 -8.84
CA TRP A 326 40.71 10.09 -8.39
C TRP A 326 39.22 9.95 -8.68
N LEU A 327 38.85 9.42 -9.86
CA LEU A 327 37.45 9.13 -10.18
C LEU A 327 36.87 8.06 -9.24
N PHE A 328 37.68 7.06 -8.86
CA PHE A 328 37.29 6.09 -7.86
C PHE A 328 37.03 6.77 -6.51
N PHE A 329 37.97 7.55 -5.98
CA PHE A 329 37.79 8.22 -4.69
C PHE A 329 36.60 9.18 -4.65
N ALA A 330 36.44 10.00 -5.69
CA ALA A 330 35.32 10.93 -5.79
C ALA A 330 33.98 10.17 -5.67
N ASN A 331 33.73 9.17 -6.52
CA ASN A 331 32.48 8.43 -6.43
C ASN A 331 32.35 7.60 -5.15
N ARG A 332 33.44 6.95 -4.72
CA ARG A 332 33.44 6.02 -3.58
C ARG A 332 33.04 6.67 -2.27
N TYR A 333 33.42 7.93 -2.06
CA TYR A 333 33.19 8.64 -0.80
C TYR A 333 32.15 9.75 -0.90
N ILE A 334 31.94 10.36 -2.08
CA ILE A 334 30.92 11.40 -2.23
C ILE A 334 29.52 10.76 -2.32
N VAL A 335 29.36 9.61 -2.99
CA VAL A 335 28.03 9.00 -3.19
C VAL A 335 27.37 8.54 -1.88
N PRO A 336 28.08 7.89 -0.93
CA PRO A 336 27.50 7.62 0.39
C PRO A 336 27.05 8.89 1.12
N ILE A 337 27.79 9.99 1.02
CA ILE A 337 27.39 11.27 1.65
C ILE A 337 26.11 11.80 1.00
N ILE A 338 26.02 11.75 -0.35
CA ILE A 338 24.81 12.16 -1.08
C ILE A 338 23.61 11.32 -0.64
N LEU A 339 23.72 10.00 -0.69
CA LEU A 339 22.61 9.11 -0.32
C LEU A 339 22.26 9.19 1.16
N GLY A 340 23.22 9.52 2.04
CA GLY A 340 22.96 9.78 3.45
C GLY A 340 22.12 11.04 3.67
N ILE A 341 22.42 12.12 2.94
CA ILE A 341 21.61 13.35 2.98
C ILE A 341 20.23 13.11 2.34
N ASP A 342 20.16 12.34 1.25
CA ASP A 342 18.88 11.93 0.66
C ASP A 342 18.04 11.09 1.62
N LEU A 343 18.67 10.18 2.38
CA LEU A 343 17.97 9.42 3.40
C LEU A 343 17.52 10.31 4.56
N TYR A 344 18.28 11.35 4.91
CA TYR A 344 17.86 12.32 5.92
C TYR A 344 16.65 13.14 5.45
N ASP A 345 16.68 13.67 4.23
CA ASP A 345 15.57 14.42 3.61
C ASP A 345 14.36 13.52 3.34
N LYS A 346 14.52 12.48 2.51
CA LYS A 346 13.42 11.64 2.02
C LYS A 346 12.99 10.54 2.98
N GLY A 347 13.87 10.13 3.90
CA GLY A 347 13.55 9.16 4.96
C GLY A 347 12.57 9.69 5.99
N GLY A 348 12.27 10.99 5.99
CA GLY A 348 11.38 11.62 6.97
C GLY A 348 12.00 11.72 8.38
N LEU A 349 13.33 11.64 8.46
CA LEU A 349 14.09 11.75 9.71
C LEU A 349 14.31 13.22 10.11
N ALA A 350 14.17 14.15 9.15
CA ALA A 350 14.31 15.57 9.41
C ALA A 350 13.07 16.13 10.13
N SER A 351 13.26 16.75 11.30
CA SER A 351 12.17 17.38 12.05
C SER A 351 11.81 18.78 11.52
N HIS A 352 12.78 19.49 10.93
CA HIS A 352 12.58 20.83 10.37
C HIS A 352 13.45 21.04 9.13
N LEU A 353 12.84 20.96 7.93
CA LEU A 353 13.48 21.30 6.66
C LEU A 353 13.16 22.74 6.27
N SER A 354 14.16 23.51 5.83
CA SER A 354 13.96 24.86 5.31
C SER A 354 13.77 24.85 3.79
N THR A 355 13.00 25.81 3.25
CA THR A 355 12.87 25.98 1.80
C THR A 355 14.22 26.17 1.11
N ASN A 356 15.12 26.94 1.72
CA ASN A 356 16.47 27.15 1.22
C ASN A 356 17.25 25.84 1.13
N PHE A 357 17.18 24.99 2.16
CA PHE A 357 17.79 23.67 2.13
C PHE A 357 17.21 22.84 0.98
N CYS A 358 15.88 22.76 0.85
CA CYS A 358 15.24 21.96 -0.19
C CYS A 358 15.63 22.40 -1.61
N GLN A 359 15.65 23.71 -1.88
CA GLN A 359 16.02 24.25 -3.19
C GLN A 359 17.49 24.02 -3.52
N VAL A 360 18.39 24.30 -2.57
CA VAL A 360 19.83 24.10 -2.76
C VAL A 360 20.15 22.61 -2.91
N TRP A 361 19.58 21.77 -2.05
CA TRP A 361 19.80 20.33 -2.10
C TRP A 361 19.31 19.73 -3.42
N PHE A 362 18.12 20.10 -3.88
CA PHE A 362 17.57 19.60 -5.15
C PHE A 362 18.48 19.89 -6.35
N VAL A 363 19.08 21.08 -6.41
CA VAL A 363 20.04 21.45 -7.46
C VAL A 363 21.33 20.64 -7.35
N ILE A 364 21.90 20.58 -6.14
CA ILE A 364 23.15 19.85 -5.87
C ILE A 364 22.98 18.36 -6.19
N GLU A 365 21.91 17.75 -5.69
CA GLU A 365 21.56 16.35 -5.90
C GLU A 365 21.41 16.05 -7.40
N GLY A 366 20.70 16.90 -8.15
CA GLY A 366 20.52 16.74 -9.59
C GLY A 366 21.83 16.65 -10.37
N TYR A 367 22.75 17.60 -10.15
CA TYR A 367 24.02 17.64 -10.87
C TYR A 367 25.05 16.62 -10.37
N LEU A 368 25.09 16.35 -9.06
CA LEU A 368 25.98 15.33 -8.51
C LEU A 368 25.61 13.92 -8.98
N ASN A 369 24.32 13.63 -9.17
CA ASN A 369 23.88 12.38 -9.78
C ASN A 369 24.43 12.23 -11.20
N VAL A 370 24.29 13.26 -12.04
CA VAL A 370 24.83 13.24 -13.41
C VAL A 370 26.36 13.02 -13.39
N LEU A 371 27.07 13.73 -12.52
CA LEU A 371 28.52 13.59 -12.39
C LEU A 371 28.93 12.17 -11.97
N SER A 372 28.20 11.58 -11.03
CA SER A 372 28.53 10.25 -10.51
C SER A 372 28.34 9.17 -11.55
N PHE A 373 27.19 9.16 -12.23
CA PHE A 373 26.93 8.24 -13.34
C PHE A 373 27.97 8.40 -14.45
N ALA A 374 28.26 9.64 -14.85
CA ALA A 374 29.26 9.92 -15.87
C ALA A 374 30.65 9.40 -15.47
N ALA A 375 31.03 9.53 -14.19
CA ALA A 375 32.29 8.99 -13.70
C ALA A 375 32.33 7.45 -13.72
N VAL A 376 31.25 6.75 -13.35
CA VAL A 376 31.17 5.28 -13.46
C VAL A 376 31.25 4.84 -14.93
N HIS A 377 30.49 5.47 -15.83
CA HIS A 377 30.56 5.14 -17.26
C HIS A 377 31.92 5.47 -17.87
N ALA A 378 32.59 6.54 -17.43
CA ALA A 378 33.96 6.85 -17.85
C ALA A 378 34.95 5.77 -17.41
N LEU A 379 34.81 5.20 -16.19
CA LEU A 379 35.63 4.08 -15.73
C LEU A 379 35.49 2.86 -16.66
N VAL A 380 34.26 2.54 -17.07
CA VAL A 380 33.98 1.43 -17.98
C VAL A 380 34.47 1.73 -19.40
N ALA A 381 34.26 2.96 -19.89
CA ALA A 381 34.74 3.37 -21.21
C ALA A 381 36.28 3.33 -21.29
N MET A 382 36.98 3.80 -20.26
CA MET A 382 38.45 3.69 -20.18
C MET A 382 38.91 2.23 -20.22
N ARG A 383 38.19 1.35 -19.52
CA ARG A 383 38.46 -0.09 -19.54
C ARG A 383 38.27 -0.67 -20.94
N VAL A 384 37.14 -0.40 -21.60
CA VAL A 384 36.89 -0.88 -22.98
C VAL A 384 37.97 -0.35 -23.93
N ASN A 385 38.31 0.93 -23.82
CA ASN A 385 39.38 1.53 -24.62
C ASN A 385 40.73 0.83 -24.41
N ALA A 386 41.04 0.42 -23.18
CA ALA A 386 42.24 -0.35 -22.87
C ALA A 386 42.21 -1.77 -23.48
N VAL A 387 41.07 -2.47 -23.45
CA VAL A 387 40.92 -3.81 -24.09
C VAL A 387 41.09 -3.72 -25.61
N TRP A 388 40.67 -2.60 -26.22
CA TRP A 388 40.90 -2.31 -27.62
C TRP A 388 42.30 -1.80 -27.95
N GLY A 389 43.22 -1.78 -26.98
CA GLY A 389 44.60 -1.34 -27.18
C GLY A 389 44.72 0.14 -27.55
N ARG A 390 43.76 0.97 -27.11
CA ARG A 390 43.70 2.42 -27.41
C ARG A 390 43.71 2.73 -28.91
N ARG A 391 43.03 1.91 -29.72
CA ARG A 391 42.82 2.20 -31.14
C ARG A 391 42.11 3.55 -31.30
N LYS A 392 42.68 4.43 -32.14
CA LYS A 392 42.22 5.81 -32.31
C LYS A 392 40.72 5.92 -32.59
N TRP A 393 40.18 5.10 -33.50
CA TRP A 393 38.75 5.15 -33.84
C TRP A 393 37.84 4.78 -32.67
N VAL A 394 38.23 3.78 -31.85
CA VAL A 394 37.47 3.37 -30.65
C VAL A 394 37.53 4.45 -29.59
N SER A 395 38.72 5.03 -29.37
CA SER A 395 38.89 6.15 -28.45
C SER A 395 38.04 7.35 -28.88
N ILE A 396 38.07 7.73 -30.16
CA ILE A 396 37.25 8.83 -30.69
C ILE A 396 35.78 8.53 -30.44
N LEU A 397 35.29 7.35 -30.85
CA LEU A 397 33.89 6.96 -30.67
C LEU A 397 33.45 7.01 -29.20
N LEU A 398 34.22 6.42 -28.29
CA LEU A 398 33.88 6.37 -26.86
C LEU A 398 33.84 7.76 -26.23
N TRP A 399 34.82 8.61 -26.51
CA TRP A 399 34.88 9.93 -25.89
C TRP A 399 33.91 10.93 -26.52
N THR A 400 33.68 10.86 -27.84
CA THR A 400 32.66 11.70 -28.49
C THR A 400 31.26 11.30 -28.03
N SER A 401 30.93 10.01 -28.02
CA SER A 401 29.63 9.54 -27.51
C SER A 401 29.46 9.81 -26.01
N GLY A 402 30.52 9.70 -25.21
CA GLY A 402 30.49 10.08 -23.79
C GLY A 402 30.22 11.57 -23.57
N ILE A 403 30.83 12.46 -24.37
CA ILE A 403 30.55 13.89 -24.32
C ILE A 403 29.11 14.18 -24.74
N LEU A 404 28.64 13.59 -25.84
CA LEU A 404 27.26 13.73 -26.30
C LEU A 404 26.25 13.25 -25.24
N TYR A 405 26.56 12.15 -24.56
CA TYR A 405 25.77 11.65 -23.43
C TYR A 405 25.66 12.70 -22.31
N ILE A 406 26.78 13.24 -21.84
CA ILE A 406 26.79 14.22 -20.75
C ILE A 406 26.04 15.49 -21.17
N VAL A 407 26.35 16.02 -22.35
CA VAL A 407 25.71 17.24 -22.88
C VAL A 407 24.20 17.04 -23.06
N GLY A 408 23.78 15.90 -23.64
CA GLY A 408 22.37 15.57 -23.81
C GLY A 408 21.63 15.43 -22.49
N THR A 409 22.25 14.79 -21.50
CA THR A 409 21.70 14.64 -20.14
C THR A 409 21.52 16.02 -19.47
N LEU A 410 22.54 16.87 -19.56
CA LEU A 410 22.50 18.24 -19.02
C LEU A 410 21.45 19.11 -19.72
N ALA A 411 21.33 18.99 -21.04
CA ALA A 411 20.34 19.73 -21.83
C ALA A 411 18.89 19.37 -21.45
N ILE A 412 18.65 18.17 -20.90
CA ILE A 412 17.33 17.73 -20.43
C ILE A 412 17.13 18.10 -18.96
N ILE A 413 18.11 17.81 -18.10
CA ILE A 413 17.95 17.95 -16.65
C ILE A 413 17.96 19.40 -16.20
N SER A 414 18.81 20.26 -16.79
CA SER A 414 18.99 21.63 -16.32
C SER A 414 17.71 22.46 -16.50
N PRO A 415 17.05 22.48 -17.68
CA PRO A 415 15.76 23.17 -17.82
C PRO A 415 14.70 22.62 -16.86
N GLY A 416 14.66 21.30 -16.67
CA GLY A 416 13.76 20.65 -15.72
C GLY A 416 13.96 21.15 -14.30
N ILE A 417 15.22 21.20 -13.82
CA ILE A 417 15.57 21.71 -12.49
C ILE A 417 15.14 23.16 -12.35
N PHE A 418 15.52 24.05 -13.29
CA PHE A 418 15.19 25.48 -13.20
C PHE A 418 13.68 25.74 -13.24
N GLN A 419 12.93 24.95 -14.03
CA GLN A 419 11.49 25.08 -14.15
C GLN A 419 10.75 24.77 -12.84
N VAL A 420 11.25 23.80 -12.06
CA VAL A 420 10.59 23.33 -10.83
C VAL A 420 11.23 23.87 -9.56
N LEU A 421 12.42 24.50 -9.64
CA LEU A 421 13.20 24.95 -8.48
C LEU A 421 12.38 25.83 -7.51
N SER A 422 11.63 26.79 -8.03
CA SER A 422 10.79 27.67 -7.22
C SER A 422 9.62 26.96 -6.54
N GLN A 423 9.24 25.78 -7.03
CA GLN A 423 8.15 24.96 -6.51
C GLN A 423 8.64 23.94 -5.47
N VAL A 424 9.96 23.78 -5.32
CA VAL A 424 10.55 22.86 -4.33
C VAL A 424 10.45 23.49 -2.94
N ALA A 425 9.73 22.84 -2.03
CA ALA A 425 9.48 23.31 -0.67
C ALA A 425 9.34 22.14 0.32
N PRO A 426 9.57 22.36 1.63
CA PRO A 426 9.33 21.34 2.65
C PRO A 426 7.84 21.02 2.77
N ASN A 427 7.49 19.74 2.77
CA ASN A 427 6.13 19.29 3.03
C ASN A 427 5.98 18.88 4.51
N PRO A 428 5.10 19.53 5.30
CA PRO A 428 4.99 19.30 6.74
C PRO A 428 4.30 17.98 7.11
N VAL A 429 3.56 17.36 6.18
CA VAL A 429 2.86 16.09 6.43
C VAL A 429 3.85 14.92 6.37
N PHE A 430 4.77 14.97 5.40
CA PHE A 430 5.71 13.88 5.15
C PHE A 430 7.11 14.17 5.73
N ASN A 431 7.39 15.40 6.14
CA ASN A 431 8.72 15.87 6.54
C ASN A 431 9.80 15.60 5.48
N VAL A 432 9.47 15.89 4.21
CA VAL A 432 10.39 15.74 3.07
C VAL A 432 10.33 16.98 2.18
N CYS A 433 11.41 17.28 1.46
CA CYS A 433 11.38 18.25 0.37
C CYS A 433 10.55 17.70 -0.80
N PHE A 434 9.54 18.44 -1.24
CA PHE A 434 8.61 18.03 -2.30
C PHE A 434 8.61 19.07 -3.43
N GLY A 435 8.45 18.61 -4.68
CA GLY A 435 8.37 19.45 -5.86
C GLY A 435 7.66 18.72 -7.01
N THR A 436 7.18 19.49 -7.99
CA THR A 436 6.58 18.91 -9.20
C THR A 436 7.66 18.36 -10.13
N ILE A 437 7.31 17.37 -10.94
CA ILE A 437 8.21 16.77 -11.94
C ILE A 437 7.71 17.16 -13.33
N THR A 438 8.61 17.54 -14.23
CA THR A 438 8.26 17.86 -15.61
C THR A 438 7.87 16.59 -16.39
N THR A 439 6.90 16.72 -17.30
CA THR A 439 6.37 15.59 -18.08
C THR A 439 7.40 14.92 -19.00
N TYR A 440 8.49 15.59 -19.31
CA TYR A 440 9.57 15.09 -20.16
C TYR A 440 10.79 14.59 -19.37
N PHE A 441 10.74 14.62 -18.03
CA PHE A 441 11.92 14.31 -17.21
C PHE A 441 12.48 12.91 -17.51
N TRP A 442 11.59 11.93 -17.79
CA TRP A 442 11.93 10.55 -18.21
C TRP A 442 12.89 10.45 -19.40
N ALA A 443 13.05 11.50 -20.19
CA ALA A 443 14.00 11.51 -21.30
C ALA A 443 15.46 11.55 -20.83
N VAL A 444 15.75 11.92 -19.58
CA VAL A 444 17.14 11.98 -19.05
C VAL A 444 17.84 10.62 -19.04
N TRP A 445 17.08 9.52 -19.09
CA TRP A 445 17.59 8.15 -19.16
C TRP A 445 17.94 7.70 -20.58
N ILE A 446 17.53 8.42 -21.64
CA ILE A 446 17.82 8.04 -23.03
C ILE A 446 19.32 8.17 -23.35
N PRO A 447 19.99 9.32 -23.10
CA PRO A 447 21.42 9.45 -23.39
C PRO A 447 22.32 8.38 -22.74
N PRO A 448 22.18 8.03 -21.44
CA PRO A 448 23.01 6.98 -20.83
C PRO A 448 22.76 5.59 -21.43
N ILE A 449 21.50 5.22 -21.71
CA ILE A 449 21.17 3.93 -22.34
C ILE A 449 21.86 3.80 -23.71
N VAL A 450 21.83 4.86 -24.53
CA VAL A 450 22.51 4.86 -25.83
C VAL A 450 24.02 4.66 -25.67
N PHE A 451 24.64 5.34 -24.70
CA PHE A 451 26.08 5.18 -24.45
C PHE A 451 26.45 3.79 -23.92
N GLU A 452 25.63 3.23 -23.03
CA GLU A 452 25.79 1.87 -22.51
C GLU A 452 25.73 0.83 -23.63
N LEU A 453 24.81 0.97 -24.58
CA LEU A 453 24.71 0.10 -25.75
C LEU A 453 25.96 0.14 -26.63
N ILE A 454 26.58 1.33 -26.80
CA ILE A 454 27.85 1.47 -27.53
C ILE A 454 28.98 0.73 -26.81
N ILE A 455 29.15 0.97 -25.51
CA ILE A 455 30.17 0.31 -24.67
C ILE A 455 30.00 -1.20 -24.71
N PHE A 456 28.76 -1.68 -24.58
CA PHE A 456 28.44 -3.11 -24.60
C PHE A 456 28.74 -3.75 -25.95
N SER A 457 28.31 -3.11 -27.04
CA SER A 457 28.57 -3.59 -28.39
C SER A 457 30.07 -3.76 -28.64
N LEU A 458 30.88 -2.75 -28.27
CA LEU A 458 32.33 -2.82 -28.37
C LEU A 458 32.95 -3.91 -27.49
N THR A 459 32.36 -4.17 -26.32
CA THR A 459 32.81 -5.23 -25.41
C THR A 459 32.53 -6.61 -25.98
N ILE A 460 31.33 -6.83 -26.53
CA ILE A 460 30.92 -8.10 -27.15
C ILE A 460 31.72 -8.38 -28.41
N ILE A 461 31.86 -7.41 -29.31
CA ILE A 461 32.67 -7.55 -30.54
C ILE A 461 34.08 -8.01 -30.18
N LYS A 462 34.68 -7.40 -29.16
CA LYS A 462 36.04 -7.73 -28.73
C LYS A 462 36.14 -9.08 -28.04
N ALA A 463 35.12 -9.46 -27.25
CA ALA A 463 35.02 -10.77 -26.62
C ALA A 463 34.93 -11.89 -27.67
N VAL A 464 34.10 -11.71 -28.70
CA VAL A 464 33.95 -12.64 -29.82
C VAL A 464 35.27 -12.76 -30.60
N GLU A 465 35.94 -11.63 -30.91
CA GLU A 465 37.25 -11.64 -31.58
C GLU A 465 38.30 -12.45 -30.79
N HIS A 466 38.40 -12.25 -29.47
CA HIS A 466 39.35 -12.99 -28.63
C HIS A 466 38.99 -14.47 -28.49
N ARG A 467 37.70 -14.81 -28.48
CA ARG A 467 37.23 -16.20 -28.51
C ARG A 467 37.63 -16.89 -29.81
N HIS A 468 37.41 -16.26 -30.96
CA HIS A 468 37.84 -16.79 -32.26
C HIS A 468 39.37 -16.96 -32.35
N LYS A 469 40.13 -16.04 -31.73
CA LYS A 469 41.61 -16.10 -31.69
C LYS A 469 42.16 -17.01 -30.58
N ASN A 470 41.32 -17.77 -29.87
CA ASN A 470 41.71 -18.68 -28.77
C ASN A 470 42.58 -18.01 -27.67
N VAL A 471 42.36 -16.72 -27.40
CA VAL A 471 43.12 -15.99 -26.37
C VAL A 471 42.60 -16.36 -24.99
N LYS A 472 43.24 -17.32 -24.31
CA LYS A 472 42.90 -17.78 -22.96
C LYS A 472 43.77 -17.12 -21.89
N THR A 473 43.55 -15.83 -21.62
CA THR A 473 44.19 -15.17 -20.46
C THR A 473 43.20 -15.01 -19.31
N PRO A 474 43.59 -15.26 -18.04
CA PRO A 474 42.73 -15.05 -16.87
C PRO A 474 42.18 -13.63 -16.77
N VAL A 475 42.97 -12.66 -17.25
CA VAL A 475 42.59 -11.25 -17.34
C VAL A 475 41.47 -11.04 -18.36
N ALA A 476 41.55 -11.63 -19.55
CA ALA A 476 40.49 -11.55 -20.56
C ALA A 476 39.18 -12.20 -20.07
N TYR A 477 39.24 -13.37 -19.44
CA TYR A 477 38.06 -14.04 -18.91
C TYR A 477 37.34 -13.20 -17.85
N THR A 478 38.07 -12.70 -16.86
CA THR A 478 37.51 -11.82 -15.81
C THR A 478 37.00 -10.51 -16.40
N LEU A 479 37.69 -9.97 -17.42
CA LEU A 479 37.24 -8.77 -18.14
C LEU A 479 35.84 -8.97 -18.76
N TYR A 480 35.62 -10.09 -19.43
CA TYR A 480 34.35 -10.37 -20.09
C TYR A 480 33.24 -10.78 -19.13
N ARG A 481 33.53 -11.63 -18.14
CA ARG A 481 32.56 -12.03 -17.13
C ARG A 481 32.05 -10.82 -16.36
N ASP A 482 32.96 -10.02 -15.82
CA ASP A 482 32.60 -8.86 -15.02
C ASP A 482 32.01 -7.74 -15.91
N GLY A 483 32.46 -7.62 -17.16
CA GLY A 483 31.87 -6.69 -18.13
C GLY A 483 30.44 -7.05 -18.52
N PHE A 484 30.14 -8.33 -18.70
CA PHE A 484 28.79 -8.81 -19.01
C PHE A 484 27.85 -8.65 -17.81
N LEU A 485 28.28 -9.08 -16.61
CA LEU A 485 27.50 -8.91 -15.39
C LEU A 485 27.22 -7.44 -15.09
N TYR A 486 28.23 -6.57 -15.24
CA TYR A 486 28.06 -5.12 -15.15
C TYR A 486 26.97 -4.64 -16.11
N PHE A 487 27.04 -5.01 -17.38
CA PHE A 487 26.08 -4.52 -18.36
C PHE A 487 24.64 -4.99 -18.08
N VAL A 488 24.44 -6.26 -17.73
CA VAL A 488 23.10 -6.79 -17.43
C VAL A 488 22.47 -6.05 -16.25
N ILE A 489 23.22 -5.89 -15.16
CA ILE A 489 22.72 -5.23 -13.94
C ILE A 489 22.42 -3.75 -14.23
N ILE A 490 23.33 -3.04 -14.89
CA ILE A 490 23.16 -1.62 -15.18
C ILE A 490 22.00 -1.39 -16.15
N MET A 491 21.86 -2.21 -17.18
CA MET A 491 20.74 -2.12 -18.12
C MET A 491 19.40 -2.37 -17.40
N MET A 492 19.32 -3.34 -16.49
CA MET A 492 18.14 -3.54 -15.64
C MET A 492 17.86 -2.30 -14.78
N CYS A 493 18.89 -1.73 -14.15
CA CYS A 493 18.80 -0.51 -13.35
C CYS A 493 18.42 0.74 -14.17
N SER A 494 18.80 0.82 -15.45
CA SER A 494 18.47 1.92 -16.37
C SER A 494 17.06 1.79 -16.96
N ILE A 495 16.57 0.56 -17.13
CA ILE A 495 15.19 0.29 -17.59
C ILE A 495 14.18 0.45 -16.46
N PHE A 496 14.55 0.11 -15.21
CA PHE A 496 13.64 0.16 -14.07
C PHE A 496 12.97 1.53 -13.85
N PRO A 497 13.68 2.68 -13.87
CA PRO A 497 13.07 4.00 -13.83
C PRO A 497 12.08 4.27 -14.97
N LEU A 498 12.36 3.78 -16.19
CA LEU A 498 11.47 3.95 -17.34
C LEU A 498 10.16 3.16 -17.16
N ILE A 499 10.24 1.94 -16.62
CA ILE A 499 9.06 1.13 -16.31
C ILE A 499 8.20 1.83 -15.25
N VAL A 500 8.82 2.30 -14.18
CA VAL A 500 8.09 3.02 -13.11
C VAL A 500 7.46 4.30 -13.64
N TRP A 501 8.13 5.01 -14.55
CA TRP A 501 7.57 6.20 -15.16
C TRP A 501 6.40 5.91 -16.11
N LEU A 502 6.45 4.80 -16.86
CA LEU A 502 5.43 4.41 -17.82
C LEU A 502 4.18 3.78 -17.16
N ALA A 503 4.39 2.94 -16.15
CA ALA A 503 3.35 2.09 -15.57
C ALA A 503 2.94 2.51 -14.15
N GLY A 504 3.75 3.35 -13.50
CA GLY A 504 3.56 3.72 -12.10
C GLY A 504 3.00 5.13 -11.91
N PRO A 505 2.34 5.40 -10.77
CA PRO A 505 1.94 6.74 -10.37
C PRO A 505 3.16 7.67 -10.17
N PRO A 506 3.02 9.00 -10.39
CA PRO A 506 4.13 9.96 -10.29
C PRO A 506 4.85 9.96 -8.94
N THR A 507 4.16 9.58 -7.87
CA THR A 507 4.70 9.48 -6.51
C THR A 507 5.73 8.36 -6.34
N LEU A 508 5.76 7.36 -7.23
CA LEU A 508 6.76 6.28 -7.23
C LEU A 508 8.01 6.60 -8.07
N VAL A 509 8.04 7.70 -8.83
CA VAL A 509 9.16 8.00 -9.74
C VAL A 509 10.49 8.18 -9.01
N ALA A 510 10.47 8.58 -7.73
CA ALA A 510 11.68 8.69 -6.92
C ALA A 510 12.20 7.33 -6.40
N MET A 511 11.38 6.28 -6.37
CA MET A 511 11.71 4.99 -5.78
C MET A 511 12.90 4.29 -6.48
N PRO A 512 12.97 4.22 -7.82
CA PRO A 512 14.12 3.62 -8.51
C PRO A 512 15.44 4.35 -8.31
N LYS A 513 15.40 5.66 -8.12
CA LYS A 513 16.57 6.54 -8.15
C LYS A 513 17.66 6.08 -7.17
N TYR A 514 17.30 5.92 -5.90
CA TYR A 514 18.24 5.63 -4.82
C TYR A 514 18.87 4.24 -4.96
N PHE A 515 18.04 3.26 -5.31
CA PHE A 515 18.49 1.90 -5.51
C PHE A 515 19.40 1.78 -6.74
N THR A 516 19.01 2.36 -7.87
CA THR A 516 19.83 2.40 -9.10
C THR A 516 21.18 3.07 -8.81
N MET A 517 21.18 4.22 -8.14
CA MET A 517 22.41 4.95 -7.82
C MET A 517 23.37 4.13 -6.95
N ALA A 518 22.86 3.44 -5.92
CA ALA A 518 23.66 2.57 -5.06
C ALA A 518 24.25 1.39 -5.84
N VAL A 519 23.42 0.66 -6.61
CA VAL A 519 23.85 -0.52 -7.36
C VAL A 519 24.88 -0.17 -8.43
N VAL A 520 24.66 0.90 -9.19
CA VAL A 520 25.60 1.37 -10.24
C VAL A 520 26.97 1.65 -9.65
N ASN A 521 27.02 2.30 -8.49
CA ASN A 521 28.26 2.63 -7.80
C ASN A 521 28.96 1.38 -7.25
N VAL A 522 28.24 0.47 -6.57
CA VAL A 522 28.78 -0.82 -6.11
C VAL A 522 29.42 -1.61 -7.27
N MET A 523 28.70 -1.71 -8.39
CA MET A 523 29.19 -2.40 -9.58
C MET A 523 30.42 -1.71 -10.17
N GLY A 524 30.43 -0.38 -10.23
CA GLY A 524 31.57 0.42 -10.68
C GLY A 524 32.83 0.20 -9.84
N PHE A 525 32.71 0.16 -8.52
CA PHE A 525 33.86 -0.02 -7.63
C PHE A 525 34.41 -1.45 -7.69
N ARG A 526 33.55 -2.46 -7.64
CA ARG A 526 33.96 -3.87 -7.79
C ARG A 526 34.69 -4.11 -9.10
N LEU A 527 34.25 -3.45 -10.19
CA LEU A 527 34.93 -3.53 -11.47
C LEU A 527 36.39 -3.05 -11.41
N VAL A 528 36.66 -1.95 -10.72
CA VAL A 528 38.01 -1.40 -10.58
C VAL A 528 38.87 -2.30 -9.69
N LEU A 529 38.32 -2.75 -8.55
CA LEU A 529 39.04 -3.60 -7.60
C LEU A 529 39.42 -4.95 -8.22
N ASN A 530 38.49 -5.64 -8.90
CA ASN A 530 38.75 -6.93 -9.53
C ASN A 530 39.89 -6.85 -10.56
N LEU A 531 39.96 -5.76 -11.34
CA LEU A 531 41.02 -5.58 -12.32
C LEU A 531 42.38 -5.27 -11.69
N ARG A 532 42.41 -4.47 -10.63
CA ARG A 532 43.65 -4.14 -9.93
C ARG A 532 44.17 -5.33 -9.13
N GLY A 533 43.29 -6.15 -8.55
CA GLY A 533 43.66 -7.40 -7.86
C GLY A 533 44.42 -8.35 -8.78
N LEU A 534 43.90 -8.60 -9.99
CA LEU A 534 44.58 -9.43 -11.00
C LEU A 534 45.96 -8.89 -11.43
N ARG A 535 46.15 -7.56 -11.39
CA ARG A 535 47.45 -6.94 -11.67
C ARG A 535 48.39 -7.09 -10.47
N GLY A 536 47.87 -6.96 -9.24
CA GLY A 536 48.60 -7.22 -8.00
C GLY A 536 49.11 -8.66 -7.93
N ASP A 537 48.25 -9.64 -8.18
CA ASP A 537 48.59 -11.06 -8.19
C ASP A 537 49.65 -11.38 -9.25
N ARG A 538 49.58 -10.75 -10.43
CA ARG A 538 50.62 -10.90 -11.46
C ARG A 538 51.95 -10.29 -11.05
N ILE A 539 51.94 -9.13 -10.40
CA ILE A 539 53.16 -8.49 -9.91
C ILE A 539 53.79 -9.37 -8.82
N MET A 540 52.99 -9.84 -7.86
CA MET A 540 53.43 -10.75 -6.79
C MET A 540 53.92 -12.09 -7.33
N ALA A 541 53.26 -12.66 -8.34
CA ALA A 541 53.72 -13.88 -9.02
C ALA A 541 54.99 -13.65 -9.86
N SER A 542 55.22 -12.43 -10.36
CA SER A 542 56.46 -12.08 -11.07
C SER A 542 57.62 -11.71 -10.15
N SER A 543 57.33 -11.23 -8.93
CA SER A 543 58.32 -10.97 -7.89
C SER A 543 58.56 -12.18 -6.98
N GLY A 544 57.69 -13.20 -7.04
CA GLY A 544 57.78 -14.46 -6.32
C GLY A 544 58.81 -15.43 -6.89
N GLY A 545 60.06 -15.00 -6.93
CA GLY A 545 61.23 -15.80 -7.29
C GLY A 545 62.55 -15.29 -6.69
N ALA A 546 62.53 -14.19 -5.93
CA ALA A 546 63.70 -13.69 -5.21
C ALA A 546 63.42 -13.73 -3.71
N THR A 547 64.17 -14.57 -2.99
CA THR A 547 64.21 -14.56 -1.53
C THR A 547 64.84 -13.26 -1.02
N SER A 548 64.48 -12.90 0.20
CA SER A 548 64.69 -11.61 0.87
C SER A 548 66.15 -11.14 1.09
N ASP A 549 67.15 -11.83 0.53
CA ASP A 549 68.57 -11.53 0.77
C ASP A 549 69.27 -10.76 -0.38
N ASP A 550 68.68 -10.67 -1.58
CA ASP A 550 69.34 -10.08 -2.77
C ASP A 550 69.07 -8.58 -3.00
N MET A 551 68.28 -7.89 -2.17
CA MET A 551 67.96 -6.45 -2.37
C MET A 551 68.95 -5.47 -1.71
N ASN A 552 70.17 -5.90 -1.43
CA ASN A 552 71.24 -5.03 -0.90
C ASN A 552 72.52 -5.10 -1.75
N MET A 553 72.43 -4.88 -3.06
CA MET A 553 73.55 -4.34 -3.85
C MET A 553 73.04 -3.88 -5.22
N GLU A 554 73.74 -2.91 -5.82
CA GLU A 554 73.46 -2.30 -7.13
C GLU A 554 72.47 -1.12 -7.16
N MET A 555 72.81 -0.09 -6.38
CA MET A 555 72.57 1.30 -6.75
C MET A 555 73.91 1.94 -7.19
N SER A 556 74.44 1.57 -8.36
CA SER A 556 75.49 2.34 -9.06
C SER A 556 75.69 1.81 -10.48
N ASP A 557 75.81 2.76 -11.42
CA ASP A 557 76.04 2.60 -12.86
C ASP A 557 74.78 2.18 -13.67
N ILE A 558 74.37 2.88 -14.74
CA ILE A 558 75.15 3.15 -15.94
C ILE A 558 74.64 4.42 -16.67
N LYS A 559 75.56 5.36 -16.93
CA LYS A 559 75.51 6.31 -18.06
C LYS A 559 76.11 5.63 -19.31
N GLY A 560 75.42 5.70 -20.45
CA GLY A 560 76.03 5.87 -21.78
C GLY A 560 76.37 4.64 -22.66
N SER A 561 75.89 4.71 -23.91
CA SER A 561 76.50 4.23 -25.18
C SER A 561 76.28 2.80 -25.73
N ARG A 562 75.48 2.75 -26.82
CA ARG A 562 75.71 2.20 -28.20
C ARG A 562 76.38 0.82 -28.48
N VAL A 563 75.66 0.03 -29.32
CA VAL A 563 76.05 -0.89 -30.46
C VAL A 563 76.23 -2.43 -30.24
N VAL A 564 75.25 -3.22 -30.74
CA VAL A 564 75.19 -4.45 -31.63
C VAL A 564 76.33 -5.53 -31.60
N PRO A 565 76.16 -6.84 -31.99
CA PRO A 565 75.22 -7.93 -31.64
C PRO A 565 75.90 -9.32 -31.30
N ASN A 566 75.05 -10.35 -31.02
CA ASN A 566 75.16 -11.78 -31.41
C ASN A 566 75.48 -12.90 -30.37
N ARG A 567 74.64 -13.94 -30.47
CA ARG A 567 74.84 -15.41 -30.30
C ARG A 567 74.93 -16.13 -28.92
N SER A 568 73.92 -16.99 -28.75
CA SER A 568 73.93 -18.44 -28.43
C SER A 568 74.34 -18.94 -27.03
N GLY A 569 73.42 -19.71 -26.44
CA GLY A 569 73.78 -20.90 -25.65
C GLY A 569 72.84 -21.21 -24.48
N PHE A 570 72.22 -22.39 -24.54
CA PHE A 570 71.70 -23.25 -23.45
C PHE A 570 70.18 -23.40 -23.26
N SER A 571 69.81 -24.68 -23.26
CA SER A 571 68.49 -25.30 -23.22
C SER A 571 68.01 -25.51 -21.77
N PRO A 572 66.70 -25.41 -21.47
CA PRO A 572 66.19 -25.69 -20.13
C PRO A 572 65.74 -27.16 -19.96
N ALA A 573 65.96 -27.71 -18.76
CA ALA A 573 65.35 -28.94 -18.26
C ALA A 573 64.19 -28.60 -17.28
N PRO A 574 63.22 -29.50 -17.05
CA PRO A 574 61.84 -29.13 -16.74
C PRO A 574 61.54 -29.08 -15.24
N ILE A 575 60.61 -28.20 -14.83
CA ILE A 575 59.95 -28.26 -13.52
C ILE A 575 58.45 -28.46 -13.73
N HIS A 576 57.96 -29.47 -13.03
CA HIS A 576 56.62 -30.05 -13.08
C HIS A 576 55.50 -29.05 -12.80
N VAL A 577 54.52 -29.04 -13.71
CA VAL A 577 53.15 -28.57 -13.48
C VAL A 577 52.35 -29.70 -12.84
N ARG A 578 51.58 -29.41 -11.78
CA ARG A 578 50.41 -30.22 -11.40
C ARG A 578 49.15 -29.37 -11.30
N PRO A 579 47.98 -29.97 -11.61
CA PRO A 579 46.83 -29.27 -12.14
C PRO A 579 45.69 -29.07 -11.12
N ALA A 580 44.76 -28.19 -11.52
CA ALA A 580 43.50 -27.84 -10.88
C ALA A 580 42.56 -29.02 -10.61
N TYR A 581 41.65 -28.87 -9.64
CA TYR A 581 40.44 -29.69 -9.54
C TYR A 581 39.22 -28.89 -9.05
N THR A 582 38.11 -29.08 -9.76
CA THR A 582 36.73 -28.82 -9.35
C THR A 582 36.01 -30.15 -9.09
N ALA A 583 35.33 -30.22 -7.94
CA ALA A 583 34.11 -30.96 -7.55
C ALA A 583 33.87 -32.42 -7.99
N GLN A 584 33.69 -33.35 -7.03
CA GLN A 584 32.42 -34.06 -6.75
C GLN A 584 32.53 -35.05 -5.57
N ASN A 585 31.38 -35.29 -4.92
CA ASN A 585 31.10 -36.03 -3.69
C ASN A 585 31.36 -37.55 -3.73
N SER A 586 31.59 -38.16 -2.56
CA SER A 586 30.75 -39.16 -1.85
C SER A 586 31.55 -40.24 -1.09
N ASP A 587 30.91 -40.74 -0.01
CA ASP A 587 31.24 -41.90 0.84
C ASP A 587 32.01 -41.70 2.17
N LEU A 588 31.20 -41.47 3.22
CA LEU A 588 31.01 -42.32 4.42
C LEU A 588 32.26 -42.83 5.18
N LEU A 589 32.40 -42.38 6.44
CA LEU A 589 32.44 -43.21 7.66
C LEU A 589 32.41 -42.33 8.94
N VAL A 590 31.48 -42.69 9.83
CA VAL A 590 31.13 -42.17 11.19
C VAL A 590 31.94 -42.97 12.25
N PRO A 591 32.04 -42.67 13.59
CA PRO A 591 31.41 -41.63 14.44
C PRO A 591 32.37 -40.84 15.37
N ALA A 592 31.85 -39.78 16.00
CA ALA A 592 32.19 -39.46 17.39
C ALA A 592 30.93 -38.97 18.15
N HIS A 593 30.48 -39.81 19.08
CA HIS A 593 29.70 -39.45 20.29
C HIS A 593 30.47 -38.37 21.10
N GLU A 594 29.92 -37.62 22.06
CA GLU A 594 28.59 -37.19 22.51
C GLU A 594 28.87 -36.52 23.88
N THR A 595 28.31 -35.34 24.14
CA THR A 595 27.93 -34.75 25.46
C THR A 595 27.39 -33.35 25.12
N GLN A 596 26.11 -33.16 24.77
CA GLN A 596 24.92 -33.17 25.63
C GLN A 596 25.07 -32.35 26.92
N GLN A 597 24.60 -31.11 26.87
CA GLN A 597 23.59 -30.63 27.82
C GLN A 597 22.70 -29.57 27.16
N ALA A 598 21.41 -29.86 27.17
CA ALA A 598 20.32 -29.13 26.56
C ALA A 598 19.61 -28.23 27.58
N ASN A 599 18.88 -27.23 27.09
CA ASN A 599 17.59 -26.86 27.67
C ASN A 599 16.59 -26.54 26.53
N PRO A 600 15.31 -26.98 26.61
CA PRO A 600 14.44 -27.16 25.45
C PRO A 600 13.28 -26.14 25.35
N ALA A 601 12.52 -26.32 24.27
CA ALA A 601 11.07 -26.07 24.11
C ALA A 601 10.61 -24.69 23.60
N ILE A 602 10.46 -24.59 22.27
CA ILE A 602 9.23 -24.11 21.62
C ILE A 602 8.97 -25.04 20.43
N ASP A 603 7.90 -25.83 20.52
CA ASP A 603 7.47 -26.83 19.54
C ASP A 603 6.14 -26.42 18.89
N VAL A 604 6.13 -26.51 17.55
CA VAL A 604 5.07 -26.93 16.62
C VAL A 604 3.64 -26.36 16.76
N ARG A 605 3.19 -25.67 15.68
CA ARG A 605 2.03 -26.08 14.85
C ARG A 605 1.83 -25.14 13.65
N TRP A 606 2.32 -25.54 12.48
CA TRP A 606 1.81 -25.09 11.16
C TRP A 606 1.98 -26.22 10.15
N GLN A 607 1.08 -27.20 10.22
CA GLN A 607 0.81 -28.16 9.15
C GLN A 607 -0.57 -28.76 9.42
N ASN A 608 -1.59 -28.25 8.73
CA ASN A 608 -2.83 -28.94 8.32
C ASN A 608 -3.86 -27.90 7.84
N ARG A 609 -4.04 -27.79 6.52
CA ARG A 609 -5.32 -27.67 5.80
C ARG A 609 -5.08 -27.33 4.32
N GLN A 610 -4.79 -28.37 3.55
CA GLN A 610 -5.25 -28.47 2.17
C GLN A 610 -5.73 -29.92 2.00
N VAL A 611 -7.04 -30.11 1.81
CA VAL A 611 -7.73 -31.09 0.93
C VAL A 611 -9.23 -30.94 1.25
N ALA A 612 -10.01 -30.49 0.25
CA ALA A 612 -11.32 -31.02 -0.13
C ALA A 612 -12.08 -29.99 -0.98
N TYR A 613 -11.90 -30.02 -2.31
CA TYR A 613 -12.93 -29.67 -3.28
C TYR A 613 -12.53 -30.31 -4.62
N ALA A 614 -13.05 -31.50 -4.87
CA ALA A 614 -13.12 -32.15 -6.17
C ALA A 614 -14.33 -33.08 -6.14
N ASP A 615 -15.40 -32.71 -6.83
CA ASP A 615 -15.94 -33.49 -7.96
C ASP A 615 -17.26 -32.90 -8.45
N GLN A 616 -17.25 -32.40 -9.69
CA GLN A 616 -18.17 -32.80 -10.76
C GLN A 616 -17.64 -32.24 -12.10
N GLN A 617 -17.20 -33.14 -12.97
CA GLN A 617 -16.85 -32.90 -14.39
C GLN A 617 -18.13 -32.94 -15.29
N PRO A 618 -18.04 -32.99 -16.63
CA PRO A 618 -17.65 -31.93 -17.57
C PRO A 618 -18.68 -31.77 -18.72
N PHE A 619 -18.75 -30.65 -19.45
CA PHE A 619 -19.35 -30.67 -20.80
C PHE A 619 -18.70 -29.68 -21.78
N ASP A 620 -17.89 -30.28 -22.65
CA ASP A 620 -17.67 -30.08 -24.08
C ASP A 620 -17.64 -28.67 -24.72
N ARG A 621 -16.51 -28.39 -25.37
CA ARG A 621 -16.36 -27.41 -26.46
C ARG A 621 -16.33 -28.19 -27.78
N SER A 622 -17.36 -28.06 -28.60
CA SER A 622 -17.21 -27.80 -30.05
C SER A 622 -18.56 -27.71 -30.78
N SER A 623 -18.87 -26.53 -31.33
CA SER A 623 -19.39 -26.42 -32.70
C SER A 623 -19.47 -24.94 -33.14
N ASN A 624 -18.82 -24.68 -34.27
CA ASN A 624 -18.77 -23.44 -35.01
C ASN A 624 -20.15 -22.90 -35.43
N ILE A 625 -20.26 -21.58 -35.69
CA ILE A 625 -20.51 -20.98 -37.02
C ILE A 625 -21.05 -19.54 -36.85
N GLU A 626 -20.26 -18.58 -37.36
CA GLU A 626 -20.57 -17.35 -38.10
C GLU A 626 -21.75 -16.41 -37.78
N LYS A 627 -21.49 -15.14 -38.15
CA LYS A 627 -22.37 -13.99 -38.40
C LYS A 627 -22.55 -13.10 -37.17
N GLY A 628 -22.26 -11.81 -37.19
CA GLY A 628 -21.93 -10.88 -38.26
C GLY A 628 -22.24 -9.48 -37.71
N TYR A 629 -21.27 -8.57 -37.77
CA TYR A 629 -21.49 -7.14 -37.48
C TYR A 629 -22.46 -6.53 -38.51
N PRO A 630 -23.23 -5.51 -38.10
CA PRO A 630 -23.49 -4.38 -38.99
C PRO A 630 -23.11 -3.03 -38.38
N PRO A 631 -23.03 -1.97 -39.22
CA PRO A 631 -21.98 -0.97 -39.16
C PRO A 631 -22.45 0.38 -38.61
N GLY A 632 -21.49 1.28 -38.42
CA GLY A 632 -21.68 2.59 -37.80
C GLY A 632 -22.47 3.61 -38.61
N PHE A 633 -22.75 4.72 -37.93
CA PHE A 633 -23.05 6.01 -38.54
C PHE A 633 -22.26 7.09 -37.81
N GLY A 634 -21.49 7.85 -38.59
CA GLY A 634 -20.82 9.07 -38.17
C GLY A 634 -21.75 10.29 -38.10
N PRO A 635 -21.19 11.49 -37.90
CA PRO A 635 -21.80 12.58 -37.14
C PRO A 635 -22.63 13.55 -38.00
N GLY A 636 -23.63 14.19 -37.38
CA GLY A 636 -24.45 15.23 -37.98
C GLY A 636 -24.94 16.25 -36.96
N ARG A 637 -24.64 17.52 -37.24
CA ARG A 637 -25.05 18.74 -36.53
C ARG A 637 -26.57 18.85 -36.38
N VAL A 638 -27.06 19.36 -35.25
CA VAL A 638 -27.75 20.67 -35.06
C VAL A 638 -27.56 21.08 -33.60
#